data_AF-A0A6P0UWW8-F1
#
_entry.id   AF-A0A6P0UWW8-F1
#
_cell.length_a   1.000
_cell.length_b   1.000
_cell.length_c   1.000
_cell.angle_alpha   90.00
_cell.angle_beta   90.00
_cell.angle_gamma   90.00
#
_symmetry.space_group_name_H-M   'P 1'
#
loop_
_entity.id
_entity.type
_entity.pdbx_description
1 polymer ?
#
loop_
_entity_poly.entity_id
_entity_poly.type
_entity_poly.pdbx_seq_one_letter_code
_entity_poly.pdbx_strand_id
1 'polypeptide(L)'
;MSHPEGRYELYRHCAELLERSDQIDEAADLLREGISSIAHYESRSKLYLACGMLLKRHNRIDEAIALLRQGIDHIPSEYGVERLYTSCSDLLTQANRTDEAITLLRQGIDLIPLEHNVSTLYTSCGNLLAQVNRTDEAITLLRQGIDLILPEHNVSTLYTSCGNLLAQVNRTDEAITLLRQGIDLILPEHNVSTLYTSCGNLLAQVNRTDEAITLLRQGIDLILPEHSVSTLYTSCGNLLAQANRTDEAIEFLRQGIERIPPEKNIFSLYQCVNKILVRDGRIAEASQFLKDGLQKIPVNQQYKLAETLIWMNAATQNQAELEKILAGTGAIQLSPSMLVRGQILLAQLQENWQRAAEIASEGMTQIPNYLTLRSQAAFSWLSAGDPKTAQQIIQDYPLKPVEGNPILWLKALIDLKNNDIDTAATSLETYLGRLIQVETELTETFLLSLWNTPGSLEGKTDLAFYFPTLPPSITGFDIPITRISFSTSEFIDNLIAKRHKEQTKVYGNTQEQTSLSVGLRYVLHLSDLHIIKPDQAILWSHQLAQDLYNELDIPQLDALIISGDIANHSTPEEYQAAEQFLHNLRQDFPLEPEQIIIVPGNHDLNWQQAKKAYKLVDLEDYEGELKEGHYIEVDDTVIRVRDETSYKQRFVNFSNFYQAIAGRPYPQEYDEQGILYHLRQQNLLFLGLNSAWQLDHHYTSRASINMNALSKALTEIRRNPDYENCLKIAVWHHPVVSTHDDKITDSAFLDQLAVAGFRLFLHGHIHKAKTSNYRYDMSQDGDGRKLDQICAGTFGAPTQELFTATPWQYNLLQFETNKLTVRTRRRSEENGAWEADSIWRQGAGQSSVDRYTIEL
;
A
#
# COMPACT_ATOMS: atom_id res chain seq x y z
N MET A 1 18.38 -10.57 -54.22
CA MET A 1 18.83 -11.09 -52.90
C MET A 1 20.07 -10.34 -52.39
N SER A 2 20.09 -9.01 -52.50
CA SER A 2 21.26 -8.15 -52.22
C SER A 2 21.02 -7.14 -51.10
N HIS A 3 19.89 -7.22 -50.37
CA HIS A 3 19.59 -6.31 -49.27
C HIS A 3 20.19 -6.85 -47.97
N PRO A 4 21.01 -6.07 -47.22
CA PRO A 4 21.62 -6.49 -45.96
C PRO A 4 20.62 -7.01 -44.92
N GLU A 5 19.42 -6.43 -44.85
CA GLU A 5 18.34 -6.89 -43.97
C GLU A 5 17.87 -8.32 -44.29
N GLY A 6 17.81 -8.67 -45.58
CA GLY A 6 17.40 -10.02 -45.99
C GLY A 6 18.41 -11.09 -45.60
N ARG A 7 19.70 -10.74 -45.46
CA ARG A 7 20.74 -11.66 -44.98
C ARG A 7 20.65 -11.86 -43.47
N TYR A 8 20.44 -10.79 -42.70
CA TYR A 8 20.18 -10.89 -41.26
C TYR A 8 18.98 -11.80 -40.99
N GLU A 9 17.84 -11.53 -41.64
CA GLU A 9 16.62 -12.32 -41.43
C GLU A 9 16.82 -13.80 -41.79
N LEU A 10 17.60 -14.09 -42.82
CA LEU A 10 17.96 -15.46 -43.18
C LEU A 10 18.74 -16.16 -42.07
N TYR A 11 19.85 -15.57 -41.60
CA TYR A 11 20.65 -16.15 -40.52
C TYR A 11 19.81 -16.33 -39.25
N ARG A 12 18.96 -15.35 -38.89
CA ARG A 12 18.05 -15.45 -37.74
C ARG A 12 17.05 -16.59 -37.88
N HIS A 13 16.33 -16.67 -39.01
CA HIS A 13 15.32 -17.72 -39.21
C HIS A 13 15.95 -19.12 -39.30
N CYS A 14 17.09 -19.26 -39.97
CA CYS A 14 17.80 -20.53 -40.03
C CYS A 14 18.29 -20.98 -38.65
N ALA A 15 18.81 -20.05 -37.84
CA ALA A 15 19.18 -20.35 -36.46
C ALA A 15 17.97 -20.73 -35.60
N GLU A 16 16.81 -20.09 -35.77
CA GLU A 16 15.57 -20.47 -35.08
C GLU A 16 15.07 -21.86 -35.50
N LEU A 17 15.27 -22.27 -36.75
CA LEU A 17 14.96 -23.63 -37.22
C LEU A 17 15.90 -24.68 -36.62
N LEU A 18 17.20 -24.37 -36.54
CA LEU A 18 18.18 -25.23 -35.88
C LEU A 18 17.91 -25.33 -34.37
N GLU A 19 17.55 -24.22 -33.72
CA GLU A 19 17.14 -24.21 -32.31
C GLU A 19 15.90 -25.08 -32.08
N ARG A 20 14.88 -25.00 -32.96
CA ARG A 20 13.70 -25.88 -32.90
C ARG A 20 14.01 -27.35 -33.12
N SER A 21 15.15 -27.65 -33.74
CA SER A 21 15.65 -29.01 -33.99
C SER A 21 16.66 -29.46 -32.92
N ASP A 22 16.79 -28.69 -31.82
CA ASP A 22 17.70 -28.95 -30.69
C ASP A 22 19.20 -28.92 -31.06
N GLN A 23 19.56 -28.29 -32.19
CA GLN A 23 20.93 -28.14 -32.68
C GLN A 23 21.52 -26.79 -32.25
N ILE A 24 21.73 -26.62 -30.94
CA ILE A 24 22.03 -25.30 -30.34
C ILE A 24 23.43 -24.78 -30.73
N ASP A 25 24.44 -25.65 -30.75
CA ASP A 25 25.80 -25.26 -31.15
C ASP A 25 25.83 -24.81 -32.62
N GLU A 26 25.17 -25.54 -33.51
CA GLU A 26 25.06 -25.21 -34.92
C GLU A 26 24.28 -23.90 -35.13
N ALA A 27 23.22 -23.66 -34.35
CA ALA A 27 22.47 -22.41 -34.38
C ALA A 27 23.35 -21.22 -33.93
N ALA A 28 24.14 -21.38 -32.87
CA ALA A 28 25.04 -20.35 -32.38
C ALA A 28 26.18 -20.07 -33.37
N ASP A 29 26.77 -21.11 -33.94
CA ASP A 29 27.83 -21.00 -34.94
C ASP A 29 27.33 -20.34 -36.23
N LEU A 30 26.11 -20.66 -36.65
CA LEU A 30 25.48 -20.02 -37.80
C LEU A 30 25.28 -18.51 -37.57
N LEU A 31 24.87 -18.10 -36.37
CA LEU A 31 24.75 -16.68 -36.04
C LEU A 31 26.13 -15.99 -35.96
N ARG A 32 27.15 -16.66 -35.41
CA ARG A 32 28.54 -16.15 -35.40
C ARG A 32 29.10 -16.02 -36.82
N GLU A 33 28.79 -16.95 -37.70
CA GLU A 33 29.12 -16.86 -39.12
C GLU A 33 28.48 -15.62 -39.73
N GLY A 34 27.19 -15.39 -39.48
CA GLY A 34 26.48 -14.19 -39.90
C GLY A 34 27.13 -12.89 -39.39
N ILE A 35 27.58 -12.87 -38.14
CA ILE A 35 28.29 -11.72 -37.54
C ILE A 35 29.58 -11.44 -38.31
N SER A 36 30.31 -12.48 -38.70
CA SER A 36 31.57 -12.35 -39.43
C SER A 36 31.39 -12.01 -40.92
N SER A 37 30.28 -12.46 -41.53
CA SER A 37 30.05 -12.40 -42.98
C SER A 37 29.30 -11.15 -43.43
N ILE A 38 28.49 -10.55 -42.56
CA ILE A 38 27.71 -9.35 -42.88
C ILE A 38 28.54 -8.09 -42.56
N ALA A 39 28.84 -7.26 -43.56
CA ALA A 39 29.57 -6.01 -43.36
C ALA A 39 28.72 -4.88 -42.73
N HIS A 40 27.39 -4.96 -42.83
CA HIS A 40 26.48 -3.91 -42.37
C HIS A 40 26.33 -3.90 -40.84
N TYR A 41 26.76 -2.82 -40.19
CA TYR A 41 26.85 -2.70 -38.73
C TYR A 41 25.51 -2.91 -38.00
N GLU A 42 24.41 -2.34 -38.49
CA GLU A 42 23.10 -2.49 -37.84
C GLU A 42 22.63 -3.96 -37.86
N SER A 43 22.87 -4.65 -38.96
CA SER A 43 22.53 -6.07 -39.10
C SER A 43 23.40 -6.94 -38.19
N ARG A 44 24.70 -6.61 -38.06
CA ARG A 44 25.58 -7.30 -37.10
C ARG A 44 25.17 -7.06 -35.66
N SER A 45 24.80 -5.82 -35.29
CA SER A 45 24.30 -5.51 -33.96
C SER A 45 23.09 -6.37 -33.61
N LYS A 46 22.11 -6.49 -34.53
CA LYS A 46 20.97 -7.39 -34.38
C LYS A 46 21.38 -8.88 -34.26
N LEU A 47 22.41 -9.33 -34.98
CA LEU A 47 22.92 -10.70 -34.85
C LEU A 47 23.65 -10.97 -33.53
N TYR A 48 24.45 -10.03 -33.03
CA TYR A 48 25.05 -10.12 -31.70
C TYR A 48 23.96 -10.29 -30.63
N LEU A 49 22.90 -9.49 -30.70
CA LEU A 49 21.73 -9.61 -29.81
C LEU A 49 21.02 -10.95 -29.96
N ALA A 50 20.75 -11.40 -31.19
CA ALA A 50 20.08 -12.66 -31.46
C ALA A 50 20.88 -13.86 -30.91
N CYS A 51 22.20 -13.88 -31.14
CA CYS A 51 23.08 -14.94 -30.65
C CYS A 51 23.24 -14.90 -29.13
N GLY A 52 23.41 -13.70 -28.54
CA GLY A 52 23.43 -13.55 -27.08
C GLY A 52 22.13 -14.03 -26.43
N MET A 53 20.96 -13.73 -27.02
CA MET A 53 19.67 -14.22 -26.53
C MET A 53 19.49 -15.73 -26.71
N LEU A 54 19.98 -16.33 -27.81
CA LEU A 54 20.00 -17.78 -28.01
C LEU A 54 20.83 -18.44 -26.90
N LEU A 55 22.06 -17.99 -26.68
CA LEU A 55 22.95 -18.52 -25.64
C LEU A 55 22.34 -18.36 -24.24
N LYS A 56 21.70 -17.21 -23.97
CA LYS A 56 20.94 -16.98 -22.72
C LYS A 56 19.83 -18.01 -22.50
N ARG A 57 19.00 -18.28 -23.52
CA ARG A 57 17.88 -19.25 -23.42
C ARG A 57 18.38 -20.66 -23.06
N HIS A 58 19.60 -20.99 -23.46
CA HIS A 58 20.25 -22.27 -23.18
C HIS A 58 21.26 -22.20 -22.03
N ASN A 59 21.13 -21.21 -21.15
CA ASN A 59 21.92 -21.05 -19.93
C ASN A 59 23.45 -20.92 -20.12
N ARG A 60 23.91 -20.51 -21.31
CA ARG A 60 25.32 -20.24 -21.64
C ARG A 60 25.66 -18.77 -21.41
N ILE A 61 25.49 -18.31 -20.16
CA ILE A 61 25.50 -16.89 -19.80
C ILE A 61 26.85 -16.21 -20.05
N ASP A 62 27.98 -16.82 -19.63
CA ASP A 62 29.30 -16.22 -19.81
C ASP A 62 29.72 -16.09 -21.28
N GLU A 63 29.36 -17.07 -22.11
CA GLU A 63 29.59 -16.99 -23.56
C GLU A 63 28.77 -15.87 -24.20
N ALA A 64 27.51 -15.70 -23.76
CA ALA A 64 26.67 -14.60 -24.21
C ALA A 64 27.26 -13.24 -23.81
N ILE A 65 27.75 -13.10 -22.57
CA ILE A 65 28.41 -11.87 -22.08
C ILE A 65 29.65 -11.57 -22.92
N ALA A 66 30.52 -12.55 -23.14
CA ALA A 66 31.73 -12.38 -23.94
C ALA A 66 31.39 -11.95 -25.38
N LEU A 67 30.39 -12.57 -25.98
CA LEU A 67 29.94 -12.25 -27.34
C LEU A 67 29.35 -10.84 -27.43
N LEU A 68 28.53 -10.41 -26.46
CA LEU A 68 27.98 -9.06 -26.47
C LEU A 68 29.06 -7.99 -26.23
N ARG A 69 30.06 -8.26 -25.39
CA ARG A 69 31.23 -7.38 -25.22
C ARG A 69 32.01 -7.22 -26.52
N GLN A 70 32.21 -8.31 -27.27
CA GLN A 70 32.76 -8.21 -28.63
C GLN A 70 31.89 -7.31 -29.53
N GLY A 71 30.56 -7.45 -29.46
CA GLY A 71 29.65 -6.55 -30.16
C GLY A 71 29.88 -5.08 -29.79
N ILE A 72 29.99 -4.76 -28.51
CA ILE A 72 30.25 -3.40 -28.01
C ILE A 72 31.55 -2.81 -28.58
N ASP A 73 32.61 -3.62 -28.67
CA ASP A 73 33.90 -3.16 -29.18
C ASP A 73 33.93 -2.95 -30.71
N HIS A 74 33.08 -3.67 -31.46
CA HIS A 74 33.14 -3.73 -32.92
C HIS A 74 32.03 -2.95 -33.64
N ILE A 75 30.98 -2.54 -32.92
CA ILE A 75 29.84 -1.81 -33.48
C ILE A 75 29.95 -0.32 -33.11
N PRO A 76 30.02 0.59 -34.09
CA PRO A 76 30.00 2.04 -33.83
C PRO A 76 28.69 2.48 -33.16
N SER A 77 28.75 3.56 -32.39
CA SER A 77 27.66 4.01 -31.53
C SER A 77 26.35 4.31 -32.25
N GLU A 78 26.41 4.79 -33.50
CA GLU A 78 25.24 5.10 -34.33
C GLU A 78 24.41 3.87 -34.76
N TYR A 79 24.93 2.63 -34.58
CA TYR A 79 24.30 1.38 -35.04
C TYR A 79 23.70 0.52 -33.92
N GLY A 80 23.06 1.15 -32.93
CA GLY A 80 22.29 0.43 -31.92
C GLY A 80 23.15 -0.22 -30.83
N VAL A 81 24.33 0.32 -30.52
CA VAL A 81 25.25 -0.25 -29.53
C VAL A 81 24.69 -0.16 -28.10
N GLU A 82 23.81 0.80 -27.82
CA GLU A 82 23.13 0.95 -26.52
C GLU A 82 22.34 -0.31 -26.15
N ARG A 83 21.78 -1.01 -27.14
CA ARG A 83 21.08 -2.29 -26.93
C ARG A 83 22.02 -3.41 -26.52
N LEU A 84 23.27 -3.38 -27.01
CA LEU A 84 24.30 -4.34 -26.62
C LEU A 84 24.76 -4.08 -25.18
N TYR A 85 24.96 -2.81 -24.80
CA TYR A 85 25.25 -2.41 -23.42
C TYR A 85 24.16 -2.86 -22.44
N THR A 86 22.89 -2.56 -22.72
CA THR A 86 21.77 -2.96 -21.86
C THR A 86 21.62 -4.48 -21.79
N SER A 87 21.68 -5.19 -22.92
CA SER A 87 21.57 -6.66 -22.94
C SER A 87 22.73 -7.33 -22.21
N CYS A 88 23.96 -6.80 -22.33
CA CYS A 88 25.13 -7.32 -21.61
C CYS A 88 25.03 -7.05 -20.11
N SER A 89 24.57 -5.86 -19.72
CA SER A 89 24.26 -5.51 -18.33
C SER A 89 23.24 -6.47 -17.72
N ASP A 90 22.14 -6.76 -18.41
CA ASP A 90 21.11 -7.70 -17.93
C ASP A 90 21.67 -9.11 -17.68
N LEU A 91 22.57 -9.58 -18.56
CA LEU A 91 23.25 -10.87 -18.40
C LEU A 91 24.25 -10.85 -17.23
N LEU A 92 24.99 -9.76 -17.05
CA LEU A 92 25.90 -9.59 -15.92
C LEU A 92 25.13 -9.60 -14.60
N THR A 93 24.00 -8.90 -14.51
CA THR A 93 23.10 -8.94 -13.35
C THR A 93 22.57 -10.35 -13.10
N GLN A 94 22.14 -11.07 -14.15
CA GLN A 94 21.71 -12.47 -14.03
C GLN A 94 22.83 -13.39 -13.53
N ALA A 95 24.08 -13.10 -13.88
CA ALA A 95 25.27 -13.80 -13.40
C ALA A 95 25.74 -13.34 -12.00
N ASN A 96 24.95 -12.51 -11.29
CA ASN A 96 25.30 -11.90 -10.01
C ASN A 96 26.56 -11.01 -10.04
N ARG A 97 26.88 -10.42 -11.20
CA ARG A 97 28.03 -9.52 -11.43
C ARG A 97 27.55 -8.07 -11.55
N THR A 98 26.77 -7.61 -10.57
CA THR A 98 26.04 -6.34 -10.63
C THR A 98 26.93 -5.10 -10.71
N ASP A 99 28.07 -5.08 -10.02
CA ASP A 99 29.01 -3.94 -10.09
C ASP A 99 29.66 -3.80 -11.47
N GLU A 100 29.95 -4.91 -12.13
CA GLU A 100 30.42 -4.91 -13.52
C GLU A 100 29.34 -4.41 -14.48
N ALA A 101 28.08 -4.76 -14.23
CA ALA A 101 26.94 -4.28 -15.01
C ALA A 101 26.79 -2.75 -14.89
N ILE A 102 26.85 -2.21 -13.67
CA ILE A 102 26.81 -0.76 -13.42
C ILE A 102 27.99 -0.05 -14.11
N THR A 103 29.19 -0.60 -13.97
CA THR A 103 30.40 -0.04 -14.61
C THR A 103 30.27 -0.02 -16.13
N LEU A 104 29.77 -1.11 -16.71
CA LEU A 104 29.55 -1.23 -18.15
C LEU A 104 28.52 -0.21 -18.65
N LEU A 105 27.41 -0.03 -17.94
CA LEU A 105 26.40 0.98 -18.31
C LEU A 105 26.95 2.41 -18.23
N ARG A 106 27.71 2.74 -17.18
CA ARG A 106 28.37 4.05 -17.06
C ARG A 106 29.36 4.30 -18.18
N GLN A 107 30.16 3.29 -18.55
CA GLN A 107 31.03 3.36 -19.72
C GLN A 107 30.23 3.67 -21.00
N GLY A 108 29.08 3.03 -21.20
CA GLY A 108 28.21 3.32 -22.34
C GLY A 108 27.67 4.76 -22.32
N ILE A 109 27.29 5.28 -21.14
CA ILE A 109 26.84 6.67 -20.96
C ILE A 109 27.93 7.67 -21.36
N ASP A 110 29.19 7.38 -21.02
CA ASP A 110 30.31 8.28 -21.30
C ASP A 110 30.77 8.24 -22.77
N LEU A 111 30.57 7.10 -23.46
CA LEU A 111 31.12 6.87 -24.81
C LEU A 111 30.09 7.07 -25.93
N ILE A 112 28.79 6.91 -25.66
CA ILE A 112 27.75 7.03 -26.70
C ILE A 112 27.28 8.49 -26.80
N PRO A 113 27.30 9.09 -28.01
CA PRO A 113 26.70 10.41 -28.24
C PRO A 113 25.24 10.50 -27.82
N LEU A 114 24.82 11.67 -27.33
CA LEU A 114 23.51 11.86 -26.68
C LEU A 114 22.32 11.58 -27.61
N GLU A 115 22.50 11.82 -28.91
CA GLU A 115 21.52 11.58 -29.97
C GLU A 115 21.28 10.09 -30.30
N HIS A 116 22.14 9.18 -29.81
CA HIS A 116 22.09 7.74 -30.10
C HIS A 116 21.42 6.93 -28.96
N ASN A 117 20.26 7.40 -28.50
CA ASN A 117 19.41 6.72 -27.50
C ASN A 117 20.09 6.43 -26.16
N VAL A 118 21.04 7.27 -25.74
CA VAL A 118 21.74 7.12 -24.45
C VAL A 118 20.79 7.18 -23.24
N SER A 119 19.61 7.78 -23.39
CA SER A 119 18.53 7.80 -22.37
C SER A 119 18.17 6.39 -21.88
N THR A 120 18.28 5.38 -22.74
CA THR A 120 18.07 3.98 -22.35
C THR A 120 19.14 3.50 -21.36
N LEU A 121 20.41 3.91 -21.51
CA LEU A 121 21.49 3.55 -20.61
C LEU A 121 21.37 4.23 -19.25
N TYR A 122 21.04 5.53 -19.24
CA TYR A 122 20.71 6.25 -18.01
C TYR A 122 19.58 5.56 -17.25
N THR A 123 18.50 5.20 -17.95
CA THR A 123 17.35 4.49 -17.36
C THR A 123 17.75 3.12 -16.77
N SER A 124 18.46 2.30 -17.55
CA SER A 124 18.93 0.99 -17.10
C SER A 124 19.88 1.10 -15.90
N CYS A 125 20.79 2.08 -15.92
CA CYS A 125 21.76 2.28 -14.84
C CYS A 125 21.08 2.79 -13.57
N GLY A 126 20.16 3.77 -13.70
CA GLY A 126 19.37 4.28 -12.58
C GLY A 126 18.52 3.19 -11.93
N ASN A 127 17.81 2.39 -12.73
CA ASN A 127 17.01 1.28 -12.19
C ASN A 127 17.89 0.23 -11.48
N LEU A 128 19.06 -0.10 -12.04
CA LEU A 128 19.98 -1.05 -11.43
C LEU A 128 20.60 -0.51 -10.13
N LEU A 129 20.94 0.78 -10.08
CA LEU A 129 21.41 1.46 -8.86
C LEU A 129 20.35 1.44 -7.77
N ALA A 130 19.08 1.72 -8.12
CA ALA A 130 17.97 1.62 -7.17
C ALA A 130 17.77 0.19 -6.64
N GLN A 131 17.90 -0.83 -7.50
CA GLN A 131 17.82 -2.24 -7.08
C GLN A 131 18.89 -2.64 -6.06
N VAL A 132 20.07 -2.02 -6.10
CA VAL A 132 21.14 -2.23 -5.10
C VAL A 132 21.10 -1.21 -3.96
N ASN A 133 19.93 -0.58 -3.71
CA ASN A 133 19.69 0.40 -2.66
C ASN A 133 20.56 1.68 -2.74
N ARG A 134 21.07 2.02 -3.93
CA ARG A 134 21.79 3.28 -4.21
C ARG A 134 20.85 4.30 -4.88
N THR A 135 19.70 4.53 -4.26
CA THR A 135 18.59 5.28 -4.86
C THR A 135 18.90 6.77 -5.08
N ASP A 136 19.64 7.43 -4.19
CA ASP A 136 20.03 8.84 -4.38
C ASP A 136 20.99 9.02 -5.56
N GLU A 137 21.92 8.08 -5.75
CA GLU A 137 22.79 8.06 -6.92
C GLU A 137 21.99 7.81 -8.20
N ALA A 138 20.99 6.93 -8.16
CA ALA A 138 20.10 6.68 -9.28
C ALA A 138 19.33 7.95 -9.69
N ILE A 139 18.72 8.65 -8.72
CA ILE A 139 17.99 9.90 -8.97
C ILE A 139 18.92 10.97 -9.54
N THR A 140 20.13 11.11 -8.99
CA THR A 140 21.14 12.07 -9.48
C THR A 140 21.54 11.77 -10.91
N LEU A 141 21.80 10.50 -11.23
CA LEU A 141 22.17 10.06 -12.57
C LEU A 141 21.04 10.32 -13.58
N LEU A 142 19.79 10.00 -13.22
CA LEU A 142 18.65 10.24 -14.10
C LEU A 142 18.40 11.74 -14.35
N ARG A 143 18.55 12.59 -13.32
CA ARG A 143 18.47 14.05 -13.48
C ARG A 143 19.56 14.59 -14.40
N GLN A 144 20.78 14.10 -14.27
CA GLN A 144 21.86 14.42 -15.20
C GLN A 144 21.48 14.07 -16.65
N GLY A 145 20.86 12.91 -16.87
CA GLY A 145 20.35 12.52 -18.19
C GLY A 145 19.26 13.47 -18.71
N ILE A 146 18.34 13.90 -17.85
CA ILE A 146 17.27 14.87 -18.19
C ILE A 146 17.86 16.22 -18.61
N ASP A 147 18.91 16.69 -17.92
CA ASP A 147 19.52 17.99 -18.19
C ASP A 147 20.36 18.01 -19.47
N LEU A 148 20.93 16.87 -19.86
CA LEU A 148 21.85 16.77 -21.00
C LEU A 148 21.17 16.38 -22.32
N ILE A 149 20.12 15.54 -22.26
CA ILE A 149 19.53 14.92 -23.45
C ILE A 149 18.36 15.77 -23.96
N LEU A 150 18.38 16.11 -25.25
CA LEU A 150 17.31 16.90 -25.86
C LEU A 150 15.97 16.13 -25.88
N PRO A 151 14.82 16.83 -25.78
CA PRO A 151 13.49 16.22 -25.71
C PRO A 151 13.17 15.19 -26.82
N GLU A 152 13.65 15.42 -28.04
CA GLU A 152 13.44 14.54 -29.20
C GLU A 152 14.15 13.18 -29.10
N HIS A 153 15.10 13.02 -28.16
CA HIS A 153 15.92 11.82 -27.98
C HIS A 153 15.43 10.92 -26.83
N ASN A 154 14.10 10.73 -26.74
CA ASN A 154 13.42 9.78 -25.84
C ASN A 154 13.58 10.09 -24.33
N VAL A 155 13.68 11.37 -23.96
CA VAL A 155 13.87 11.81 -22.56
C VAL A 155 12.68 11.49 -21.64
N SER A 156 11.48 11.24 -22.18
CA SER A 156 10.27 10.90 -21.41
C SER A 156 10.45 9.68 -20.50
N THR A 157 11.28 8.72 -20.91
CA THR A 157 11.63 7.55 -20.10
C THR A 157 12.41 7.93 -18.83
N LEU A 158 13.29 8.92 -18.91
CA LEU A 158 14.08 9.41 -17.78
C LEU A 158 13.22 10.13 -16.75
N TYR A 159 12.34 11.01 -17.22
CA TYR A 159 11.34 11.68 -16.37
C TYR A 159 10.48 10.66 -15.63
N THR A 160 9.98 9.63 -16.35
CA THR A 160 9.16 8.56 -15.76
C THR A 160 9.93 7.78 -14.69
N SER A 161 11.14 7.30 -15.02
CA SER A 161 11.97 6.56 -14.07
C SER A 161 12.36 7.39 -12.86
N CYS A 162 12.76 8.64 -13.06
CA CYS A 162 13.14 9.53 -11.96
C CYS A 162 11.92 9.85 -11.07
N GLY A 163 10.76 10.14 -11.67
CA GLY A 163 9.52 10.37 -10.94
C GLY A 163 9.10 9.16 -10.10
N ASN A 164 9.20 7.95 -10.65
CA ASN A 164 8.90 6.72 -9.91
C ASN A 164 9.87 6.51 -8.73
N LEU A 165 11.17 6.72 -8.93
CA LEU A 165 12.16 6.60 -7.85
C LEU A 165 11.95 7.67 -6.76
N LEU A 166 11.63 8.91 -7.14
CA LEU A 166 11.28 9.99 -6.21
C LEU A 166 10.05 9.62 -5.37
N ALA A 167 9.00 9.07 -5.99
CA ALA A 167 7.82 8.60 -5.28
C ALA A 167 8.15 7.44 -4.32
N GLN A 168 9.02 6.50 -4.71
CA GLN A 168 9.47 5.39 -3.84
C GLN A 168 10.19 5.88 -2.57
N VAL A 169 10.92 6.99 -2.64
CA VAL A 169 11.56 7.62 -1.47
C VAL A 169 10.68 8.67 -0.78
N ASN A 170 9.36 8.59 -0.97
CA ASN A 170 8.34 9.49 -0.38
C ASN A 170 8.50 10.98 -0.76
N ARG A 171 9.16 11.28 -1.89
CA ARG A 171 9.27 12.64 -2.46
C ARG A 171 8.25 12.83 -3.58
N THR A 172 6.99 12.51 -3.32
CA THR A 172 5.93 12.42 -4.33
C THR A 172 5.58 13.76 -4.97
N ASP A 173 5.62 14.87 -4.23
CA ASP A 173 5.36 16.20 -4.80
C ASP A 173 6.45 16.64 -5.78
N GLU A 174 7.72 16.31 -5.48
CA GLU A 174 8.82 16.52 -6.41
C GLU A 174 8.69 15.64 -7.66
N ALA A 175 8.24 14.39 -7.49
CA ALA A 175 7.97 13.50 -8.62
C ALA A 175 6.88 14.06 -9.54
N ILE A 176 5.76 14.53 -8.98
CA ILE A 176 4.65 15.15 -9.74
C ILE A 176 5.16 16.40 -10.46
N THR A 177 5.92 17.25 -9.78
CA THR A 177 6.49 18.47 -10.38
C THR A 177 7.41 18.14 -11.54
N LEU A 178 8.31 17.17 -11.36
CA LEU A 178 9.23 16.72 -12.41
C LEU A 178 8.48 16.16 -13.63
N LEU A 179 7.47 15.32 -13.41
CA LEU A 179 6.68 14.76 -14.52
C LEU A 179 5.89 15.84 -15.26
N ARG A 180 5.35 16.85 -14.57
CA ARG A 180 4.69 18.01 -15.19
C ARG A 180 5.66 18.82 -16.05
N GLN A 181 6.89 19.04 -15.58
CA GLN A 181 7.94 19.68 -16.39
C GLN A 181 8.19 18.89 -17.69
N GLY A 182 8.27 17.56 -17.61
CA GLY A 182 8.40 16.72 -18.80
C GLY A 182 7.21 16.84 -19.76
N ILE A 183 5.98 16.94 -19.23
CA ILE A 183 4.76 17.13 -20.03
C ILE A 183 4.79 18.47 -20.77
N ASP A 184 5.26 19.53 -20.13
CA ASP A 184 5.30 20.88 -20.71
C ASP A 184 6.41 21.03 -21.78
N LEU A 185 7.49 20.27 -21.65
CA LEU A 185 8.68 20.38 -22.52
C LEU A 185 8.66 19.44 -23.73
N ILE A 186 8.07 18.25 -23.60
CA ILE A 186 8.14 17.21 -24.61
C ILE A 186 6.93 17.29 -25.54
N LEU A 187 7.18 17.36 -26.85
CA LEU A 187 6.11 17.40 -27.84
C LEU A 187 5.30 16.08 -27.87
N PRO A 188 3.99 16.12 -28.19
CA PRO A 188 3.11 14.96 -28.16
C PRO A 188 3.60 13.73 -28.95
N GLU A 189 4.33 13.93 -30.05
CA GLU A 189 4.89 12.87 -30.90
C GLU A 189 6.05 12.09 -30.25
N HIS A 190 6.65 12.60 -29.16
CA HIS A 190 7.81 12.02 -28.47
C HIS A 190 7.44 11.21 -27.21
N ASN A 191 6.38 10.39 -27.30
CA ASN A 191 5.95 9.42 -26.27
C ASN A 191 5.50 10.04 -24.92
N VAL A 192 4.92 11.25 -24.94
CA VAL A 192 4.49 11.98 -23.73
C VAL A 192 3.35 11.27 -22.95
N SER A 193 2.61 10.35 -23.57
CA SER A 193 1.50 9.62 -22.93
C SER A 193 1.92 8.86 -21.66
N THR A 194 3.17 8.41 -21.60
CA THR A 194 3.75 7.75 -20.41
C THR A 194 3.85 8.71 -19.23
N LEU A 195 4.22 9.97 -19.46
CA LEU A 195 4.31 11.01 -18.43
C LEU A 195 2.94 11.38 -17.87
N TYR A 196 1.95 11.57 -18.73
CA TYR A 196 0.56 11.79 -18.31
C TYR A 196 0.06 10.64 -17.43
N THR A 197 0.30 9.40 -17.85
CA THR A 197 -0.10 8.20 -17.09
C THR A 197 0.58 8.15 -15.72
N SER A 198 1.91 8.30 -15.68
CA SER A 198 2.66 8.26 -14.43
C SER A 198 2.27 9.40 -13.50
N CYS A 199 2.13 10.62 -14.01
CA CYS A 199 1.72 11.77 -13.21
C CYS A 199 0.28 11.61 -12.68
N GLY A 200 -0.64 11.12 -13.52
CA GLY A 200 -2.02 10.82 -13.11
C GLY A 200 -2.08 9.77 -11.99
N ASN A 201 -1.29 8.71 -12.10
CA ASN A 201 -1.22 7.67 -11.06
C ASN A 201 -0.65 8.22 -9.74
N LEU A 202 0.42 9.02 -9.78
CA LEU A 202 0.97 9.66 -8.58
C LEU A 202 -0.02 10.65 -7.95
N LEU A 203 -0.73 11.44 -8.75
CA LEU A 203 -1.80 12.34 -8.27
C LEU A 203 -2.92 11.56 -7.58
N ALA A 204 -3.35 10.43 -8.15
CA ALA A 204 -4.35 9.57 -7.54
C ALA A 204 -3.86 8.97 -6.19
N GLN A 205 -2.59 8.58 -6.11
CA GLN A 205 -1.99 8.06 -4.86
C GLN A 205 -2.00 9.08 -3.73
N VAL A 206 -1.87 10.37 -4.03
CA VAL A 206 -1.99 11.47 -3.03
C VAL A 206 -3.42 12.00 -2.88
N ASN A 207 -4.43 11.20 -3.23
CA ASN A 207 -5.86 11.51 -3.16
C ASN A 207 -6.31 12.73 -3.99
N ARG A 208 -5.56 13.11 -5.03
CA ARG A 208 -5.90 14.17 -6.01
C ARG A 208 -6.52 13.57 -7.28
N THR A 209 -7.49 12.67 -7.12
CA THR A 209 -8.06 11.86 -8.22
C THR A 209 -8.73 12.68 -9.33
N ASP A 210 -9.47 13.74 -8.99
CA ASP A 210 -10.12 14.60 -10.00
C ASP A 210 -9.09 15.38 -10.84
N GLU A 211 -7.98 15.78 -10.23
CA GLU A 211 -6.88 16.41 -10.95
C GLU A 211 -6.17 15.40 -11.87
N ALA A 212 -5.98 14.17 -11.41
CA ALA A 212 -5.44 13.08 -12.23
C ALA A 212 -6.33 12.81 -13.45
N ILE A 213 -7.65 12.72 -13.27
CA ILE A 213 -8.62 12.54 -14.36
C ILE A 213 -8.55 13.71 -15.34
N THR A 214 -8.48 14.94 -14.84
CA THR A 214 -8.37 16.16 -15.66
C THR A 214 -7.08 16.13 -16.50
N LEU A 215 -5.95 15.81 -15.87
CA LEU A 215 -4.65 15.71 -16.55
C LEU A 215 -4.65 14.66 -17.65
N LEU A 216 -5.20 13.47 -17.39
CA LEU A 216 -5.28 12.40 -18.40
C LEU A 216 -6.19 12.79 -19.58
N ARG A 217 -7.31 13.48 -19.32
CA ARG A 217 -8.18 14.02 -20.38
C ARG A 217 -7.46 15.05 -21.24
N GLN A 218 -6.66 15.94 -20.63
CA GLN A 218 -5.82 16.88 -21.37
C GLN A 218 -4.83 16.14 -22.30
N GLY A 219 -4.17 15.08 -21.82
CA GLY A 219 -3.28 14.27 -22.64
C GLY A 219 -4.01 13.62 -23.83
N ILE A 220 -5.25 13.15 -23.63
CA ILE A 220 -6.08 12.55 -24.70
C ILE A 220 -6.47 13.58 -25.77
N ASP A 221 -6.74 14.82 -25.38
CA ASP A 221 -7.11 15.88 -26.34
C ASP A 221 -5.91 16.38 -27.16
N LEU A 222 -4.69 16.28 -26.60
CA LEU A 222 -3.45 16.76 -27.24
C LEU A 222 -2.76 15.71 -28.10
N ILE A 223 -2.85 14.42 -27.73
CA ILE A 223 -2.12 13.35 -28.41
C ILE A 223 -3.02 12.71 -29.46
N LEU A 224 -2.53 12.64 -30.70
CA LEU A 224 -3.31 12.05 -31.79
C LEU A 224 -3.57 10.54 -31.53
N PRO A 225 -4.74 10.00 -31.91
CA PRO A 225 -5.11 8.60 -31.64
C PRO A 225 -4.08 7.55 -32.09
N GLU A 226 -3.26 7.85 -33.09
CA GLU A 226 -2.17 7.02 -33.60
C GLU A 226 -0.97 6.85 -32.65
N HIS A 227 -0.83 7.70 -31.63
CA HIS A 227 0.31 7.81 -30.71
C HIS A 227 0.03 7.25 -29.29
N SER A 228 -0.40 5.99 -29.21
CA SER A 228 -0.51 5.23 -27.93
C SER A 228 -1.48 5.83 -26.90
N VAL A 229 -2.59 6.42 -27.35
CA VAL A 229 -3.61 7.06 -26.48
C VAL A 229 -4.43 6.03 -25.67
N SER A 230 -4.39 4.76 -26.05
CA SER A 230 -5.15 3.69 -25.38
C SER A 230 -4.82 3.56 -23.89
N THR A 231 -3.56 3.79 -23.50
CA THR A 231 -3.13 3.75 -22.09
C THR A 231 -3.71 4.89 -21.27
N LEU A 232 -3.93 6.06 -21.86
CA LEU A 232 -4.54 7.20 -21.18
C LEU A 232 -6.02 6.97 -20.92
N TYR A 233 -6.74 6.41 -21.91
CA TYR A 233 -8.13 6.03 -21.75
C TYR A 233 -8.31 4.98 -20.64
N THR A 234 -7.51 3.92 -20.64
CA THR A 234 -7.59 2.86 -19.61
C THR A 234 -7.23 3.38 -18.23
N SER A 235 -6.19 4.22 -18.11
CA SER A 235 -5.82 4.82 -16.82
C SER A 235 -6.92 5.74 -16.30
N CYS A 236 -7.47 6.62 -17.14
CA CYS A 236 -8.56 7.52 -16.76
C CYS A 236 -9.84 6.74 -16.41
N GLY A 237 -10.20 5.73 -17.21
CA GLY A 237 -11.33 4.85 -16.94
C GLY A 237 -11.21 4.10 -15.61
N ASN A 238 -10.01 3.59 -15.27
CA ASN A 238 -9.76 2.98 -13.97
C ASN A 238 -9.91 3.99 -12.82
N LEU A 239 -9.36 5.21 -12.95
CA LEU A 239 -9.49 6.25 -11.93
C LEU A 239 -10.95 6.71 -11.73
N LEU A 240 -11.71 6.87 -12.81
CA LEU A 240 -13.15 7.16 -12.76
C LEU A 240 -13.90 6.04 -12.02
N ALA A 241 -13.60 4.78 -12.36
CA ALA A 241 -14.21 3.63 -11.71
C ALA A 241 -13.83 3.53 -10.22
N GLN A 242 -12.61 3.91 -9.82
CA GLN A 242 -12.19 3.98 -8.42
C GLN A 242 -12.88 5.10 -7.64
N ALA A 243 -13.13 6.24 -8.29
CA ALA A 243 -13.91 7.34 -7.74
C ALA A 243 -15.43 7.05 -7.68
N ASN A 244 -15.85 5.79 -7.82
CA ASN A 244 -17.25 5.33 -7.87
C ASN A 244 -18.07 5.97 -9.02
N ARG A 245 -17.42 6.48 -10.07
CA ARG A 245 -18.06 7.01 -11.29
C ARG A 245 -18.09 5.94 -12.38
N THR A 246 -18.65 4.77 -12.04
CA THR A 246 -18.58 3.56 -12.88
C THR A 246 -19.20 3.74 -14.27
N ASP A 247 -20.42 4.27 -14.35
CA ASP A 247 -21.10 4.47 -15.65
C ASP A 247 -20.35 5.48 -16.53
N GLU A 248 -19.82 6.55 -15.92
CA GLU A 248 -18.99 7.51 -16.63
C GLU A 248 -17.70 6.87 -17.15
N ALA A 249 -17.05 6.01 -16.36
CA ALA A 249 -15.86 5.28 -16.79
C ALA A 249 -16.14 4.41 -18.01
N ILE A 250 -17.25 3.65 -17.99
CA ILE A 250 -17.66 2.77 -19.09
C ILE A 250 -17.93 3.59 -20.36
N GLU A 251 -18.70 4.66 -20.24
CA GLU A 251 -19.04 5.52 -21.37
C GLU A 251 -17.79 6.21 -21.93
N PHE A 252 -16.91 6.70 -21.06
CA PHE A 252 -15.66 7.32 -21.47
C PHE A 252 -14.74 6.36 -22.23
N LEU A 253 -14.65 5.10 -21.80
CA LEU A 253 -13.88 4.07 -22.50
C LEU A 253 -14.54 3.68 -23.84
N ARG A 254 -15.87 3.67 -23.93
CA ARG A 254 -16.59 3.45 -25.21
C ARG A 254 -16.26 4.56 -26.23
N GLN A 255 -16.17 5.80 -25.79
CA GLN A 255 -15.72 6.91 -26.65
C GLN A 255 -14.28 6.70 -27.16
N GLY A 256 -13.39 6.18 -26.31
CA GLY A 256 -12.03 5.80 -26.72
C GLY A 256 -12.02 4.70 -27.78
N ILE A 257 -12.92 3.71 -27.68
CA ILE A 257 -13.07 2.64 -28.67
C ILE A 257 -13.53 3.19 -30.03
N GLU A 258 -14.35 4.23 -30.06
CA GLU A 258 -14.79 4.85 -31.32
C GLU A 258 -13.70 5.70 -31.97
N ARG A 259 -12.81 6.30 -31.17
CA ARG A 259 -11.77 7.22 -31.64
C ARG A 259 -10.46 6.54 -32.04
N ILE A 260 -10.10 5.44 -31.37
CA ILE A 260 -8.81 4.78 -31.58
C ILE A 260 -8.92 3.80 -32.75
N PRO A 261 -8.00 3.84 -33.74
CA PRO A 261 -7.98 2.87 -34.82
C PRO A 261 -7.85 1.41 -34.30
N PRO A 262 -8.56 0.43 -34.89
CA PRO A 262 -8.59 -0.95 -34.37
C PRO A 262 -7.22 -1.61 -34.21
N GLU A 263 -6.23 -1.22 -35.02
CA GLU A 263 -4.86 -1.71 -34.98
C GLU A 263 -4.03 -1.19 -33.79
N LYS A 264 -4.49 -0.15 -33.09
CA LYS A 264 -3.74 0.57 -32.03
C LYS A 264 -4.11 0.12 -30.62
N ASN A 265 -4.00 -1.18 -30.34
CA ASN A 265 -4.20 -1.77 -29.00
C ASN A 265 -5.58 -1.53 -28.35
N ILE A 266 -6.62 -1.35 -29.16
CA ILE A 266 -7.99 -1.09 -28.70
C ILE A 266 -8.55 -2.22 -27.80
N PHE A 267 -8.04 -3.44 -27.92
CA PHE A 267 -8.42 -4.57 -27.06
C PHE A 267 -8.22 -4.26 -25.57
N SER A 268 -7.25 -3.40 -25.22
CA SER A 268 -6.99 -3.00 -23.83
C SER A 268 -8.17 -2.21 -23.23
N LEU A 269 -8.88 -1.40 -24.02
CA LEU A 269 -10.08 -0.68 -23.59
C LEU A 269 -11.24 -1.67 -23.37
N TYR A 270 -11.41 -2.65 -24.26
CA TYR A 270 -12.40 -3.71 -24.09
C TYR A 270 -12.17 -4.52 -22.80
N GLN A 271 -10.91 -4.88 -22.51
CA GLN A 271 -10.56 -5.57 -21.27
C GLN A 271 -10.79 -4.68 -20.03
N CYS A 272 -10.48 -3.39 -20.12
CA CYS A 272 -10.73 -2.44 -19.04
C CYS A 272 -12.22 -2.28 -18.73
N VAL A 273 -13.07 -2.08 -19.76
CA VAL A 273 -14.53 -2.03 -19.59
C VAL A 273 -15.07 -3.34 -19.02
N ASN A 274 -14.61 -4.49 -19.52
CA ASN A 274 -14.99 -5.79 -18.97
C ASN A 274 -14.64 -5.90 -17.48
N LYS A 275 -13.41 -5.53 -17.09
CA LYS A 275 -12.96 -5.51 -15.69
C LYS A 275 -13.86 -4.64 -14.81
N ILE A 276 -14.22 -3.44 -15.28
CA ILE A 276 -15.09 -2.50 -14.57
C ILE A 276 -16.52 -3.05 -14.44
N LEU A 277 -17.10 -3.59 -15.52
CA LEU A 277 -18.43 -4.20 -15.52
C LEU A 277 -18.51 -5.43 -14.61
N VAL A 278 -17.47 -6.27 -14.61
CA VAL A 278 -17.41 -7.45 -13.74
C VAL A 278 -17.37 -7.04 -12.26
N ARG A 279 -16.54 -6.05 -11.92
CA ARG A 279 -16.46 -5.48 -10.57
C ARG A 279 -17.81 -4.89 -10.12
N ASP A 280 -18.56 -4.29 -11.04
CA ASP A 280 -19.89 -3.71 -10.79
C ASP A 280 -21.03 -4.77 -10.77
N GLY A 281 -20.71 -6.05 -11.01
CA GLY A 281 -21.69 -7.14 -11.04
C GLY A 281 -22.49 -7.26 -12.35
N ARG A 282 -22.20 -6.44 -13.36
CA ARG A 282 -22.88 -6.43 -14.68
C ARG A 282 -22.31 -7.48 -15.64
N ILE A 283 -22.26 -8.73 -15.19
CA ILE A 283 -21.59 -9.85 -15.90
C ILE A 283 -22.16 -10.10 -17.29
N ALA A 284 -23.50 -10.09 -17.44
CA ALA A 284 -24.16 -10.34 -18.73
C ALA A 284 -23.77 -9.29 -19.77
N GLU A 285 -23.72 -8.01 -19.37
CA GLU A 285 -23.27 -6.92 -20.22
C GLU A 285 -21.78 -7.06 -20.54
N ALA A 286 -20.94 -7.40 -19.55
CA ALA A 286 -19.51 -7.62 -19.75
C ALA A 286 -19.24 -8.72 -20.79
N SER A 287 -20.03 -9.79 -20.76
CA SER A 287 -19.95 -10.90 -21.72
C SER A 287 -20.34 -10.47 -23.13
N GLN A 288 -21.47 -9.78 -23.25
CA GLN A 288 -21.92 -9.29 -24.55
C GLN A 288 -20.93 -8.27 -25.14
N PHE A 289 -20.40 -7.38 -24.31
CA PHE A 289 -19.45 -6.35 -24.74
C PHE A 289 -18.15 -6.94 -25.31
N LEU A 290 -17.63 -8.03 -24.71
CA LEU A 290 -16.47 -8.74 -25.26
C LEU A 290 -16.78 -9.41 -26.60
N LYS A 291 -17.96 -10.02 -26.76
CA LYS A 291 -18.39 -10.65 -28.03
C LYS A 291 -18.50 -9.62 -29.16
N ASP A 292 -19.04 -8.45 -28.86
CA ASP A 292 -19.12 -7.34 -29.82
C ASP A 292 -17.72 -6.84 -30.18
N GLY A 293 -16.81 -6.77 -29.20
CA GLY A 293 -15.42 -6.39 -29.42
C GLY A 293 -14.66 -7.33 -30.34
N LEU A 294 -14.88 -8.65 -30.22
CA LEU A 294 -14.27 -9.66 -31.09
C LEU A 294 -14.58 -9.47 -32.57
N GLN A 295 -15.72 -8.88 -32.92
CA GLN A 295 -16.10 -8.56 -34.30
C GLN A 295 -15.44 -7.26 -34.82
N LYS A 296 -14.98 -6.39 -33.92
CA LYS A 296 -14.47 -5.04 -34.23
C LYS A 296 -12.95 -4.95 -34.24
N ILE A 297 -12.25 -5.88 -33.58
CA ILE A 297 -10.78 -5.87 -33.48
C ILE A 297 -10.11 -6.77 -34.53
N PRO A 298 -8.87 -6.44 -34.95
CA PRO A 298 -8.11 -7.25 -35.90
C PRO A 298 -7.93 -8.70 -35.43
N VAL A 299 -7.93 -9.65 -36.38
CA VAL A 299 -7.83 -11.11 -36.10
C VAL A 299 -6.61 -11.45 -35.24
N ASN A 300 -5.48 -10.80 -35.48
CA ASN A 300 -4.26 -11.00 -34.70
C ASN A 300 -4.34 -10.46 -33.27
N GLN A 301 -5.41 -9.77 -32.87
CA GLN A 301 -5.65 -9.28 -31.50
C GLN A 301 -6.87 -9.95 -30.85
N GLN A 302 -7.77 -10.57 -31.63
CA GLN A 302 -8.97 -11.26 -31.14
C GLN A 302 -8.71 -12.26 -30.03
N TYR A 303 -7.55 -12.93 -30.12
CA TYR A 303 -7.11 -13.91 -29.13
C TYR A 303 -7.11 -13.33 -27.69
N LYS A 304 -6.78 -12.05 -27.50
CA LYS A 304 -6.78 -11.40 -26.18
C LYS A 304 -8.16 -11.31 -25.55
N LEU A 305 -9.20 -11.01 -26.34
CA LEU A 305 -10.59 -10.93 -25.84
C LEU A 305 -11.21 -12.32 -25.72
N ALA A 306 -10.90 -13.24 -26.64
CA ALA A 306 -11.37 -14.61 -26.60
C ALA A 306 -10.87 -15.33 -25.33
N GLU A 307 -9.63 -15.09 -24.94
CA GLU A 307 -9.06 -15.60 -23.68
C GLU A 307 -9.83 -15.09 -22.46
N THR A 308 -10.11 -13.79 -22.38
CA THR A 308 -10.92 -13.21 -21.29
C THR A 308 -12.32 -13.80 -21.26
N LEU A 309 -12.94 -14.01 -22.42
CA LEU A 309 -14.29 -14.60 -22.52
C LEU A 309 -14.32 -16.05 -22.05
N ILE A 310 -13.32 -16.86 -22.38
CA ILE A 310 -13.21 -18.26 -21.93
C ILE A 310 -13.13 -18.31 -20.39
N TRP A 311 -12.21 -17.55 -19.79
CA TRP A 311 -12.04 -17.48 -18.34
C TRP A 311 -13.30 -17.01 -17.63
N MET A 312 -13.94 -15.96 -18.15
CA MET A 312 -15.14 -15.40 -17.55
C MET A 312 -16.30 -16.40 -17.59
N ASN A 313 -16.52 -17.14 -18.69
CA ASN A 313 -17.57 -18.16 -18.73
C ASN A 313 -17.29 -19.32 -17.77
N ALA A 314 -16.01 -19.68 -17.57
CA ALA A 314 -15.63 -20.64 -16.53
C ALA A 314 -15.93 -20.09 -15.12
N ALA A 315 -15.56 -18.86 -14.82
CA ALA A 315 -15.84 -18.23 -13.54
C ALA A 315 -17.33 -18.05 -13.25
N THR A 316 -18.16 -17.84 -14.28
CA THR A 316 -19.61 -17.67 -14.15
C THR A 316 -20.38 -18.99 -14.30
N GLN A 317 -19.70 -20.13 -14.37
CA GLN A 317 -20.30 -21.47 -14.53
C GLN A 317 -21.20 -21.60 -15.78
N ASN A 318 -20.90 -20.85 -16.86
CA ASN A 318 -21.70 -20.87 -18.08
C ASN A 318 -21.17 -21.92 -19.08
N GLN A 319 -21.38 -23.19 -18.73
CA GLN A 319 -20.91 -24.34 -19.51
C GLN A 319 -21.42 -24.30 -20.96
N ALA A 320 -22.71 -24.03 -21.16
CA ALA A 320 -23.34 -24.04 -22.49
C ALA A 320 -22.71 -23.02 -23.44
N GLU A 321 -22.33 -21.84 -22.92
CA GLU A 321 -21.67 -20.84 -23.74
C GLU A 321 -20.20 -21.17 -24.00
N LEU A 322 -19.49 -21.75 -23.02
CA LEU A 322 -18.14 -22.23 -23.23
C LEU A 322 -18.08 -23.32 -24.29
N GLU A 323 -19.01 -24.28 -24.28
CA GLU A 323 -19.14 -25.32 -25.29
C GLU A 323 -19.35 -24.74 -26.70
N LYS A 324 -20.21 -23.72 -26.85
CA LYS A 324 -20.41 -23.02 -28.13
C LYS A 324 -19.15 -22.33 -28.64
N ILE A 325 -18.40 -21.68 -27.74
CA ILE A 325 -17.12 -21.03 -28.07
C ILE A 325 -16.13 -22.09 -28.56
N LEU A 326 -16.02 -23.23 -27.87
CA LEU A 326 -15.08 -24.30 -28.22
C LEU A 326 -15.48 -25.08 -29.48
N ALA A 327 -16.77 -25.21 -29.75
CA ALA A 327 -17.28 -25.79 -30.99
C ALA A 327 -17.01 -24.91 -32.23
N GLY A 328 -16.47 -23.70 -32.05
CA GLY A 328 -16.23 -22.75 -33.14
C GLY A 328 -17.52 -22.24 -33.76
N THR A 329 -18.65 -22.35 -33.04
CA THR A 329 -19.95 -21.86 -33.51
C THR A 329 -20.02 -20.34 -33.34
N GLY A 330 -19.41 -19.58 -34.25
CA GLY A 330 -19.38 -18.11 -34.21
C GLY A 330 -18.23 -17.46 -34.99
N ALA A 331 -17.95 -16.18 -34.70
CA ALA A 331 -16.90 -15.37 -35.36
C ALA A 331 -15.50 -15.50 -34.70
N ILE A 332 -15.32 -16.43 -33.76
CA ILE A 332 -14.10 -16.54 -32.94
C ILE A 332 -13.19 -17.64 -33.50
N GLN A 333 -12.04 -17.25 -34.06
CA GLN A 333 -11.00 -18.22 -34.40
C GLN A 333 -10.14 -18.52 -33.17
N LEU A 334 -10.27 -19.72 -32.62
CA LEU A 334 -9.44 -20.18 -31.50
C LEU A 334 -8.12 -20.74 -32.01
N SER A 335 -7.02 -20.27 -31.43
CA SER A 335 -5.73 -20.94 -31.60
C SER A 335 -5.74 -22.32 -30.90
N PRO A 336 -4.88 -23.26 -31.30
CA PRO A 336 -4.79 -24.57 -30.65
C PRO A 336 -4.57 -24.48 -29.12
N SER A 337 -3.77 -23.52 -28.66
CA SER A 337 -3.53 -23.30 -27.22
C SER A 337 -4.79 -22.82 -26.48
N MET A 338 -5.65 -22.04 -27.12
CA MET A 338 -6.92 -21.59 -26.54
C MET A 338 -7.96 -22.69 -26.50
N LEU A 339 -8.02 -23.52 -27.55
CA LEU A 339 -8.91 -24.67 -27.59
C LEU A 339 -8.58 -25.65 -26.46
N VAL A 340 -7.31 -26.01 -26.31
CA VAL A 340 -6.84 -26.88 -25.21
C VAL A 340 -7.18 -26.26 -23.86
N ARG A 341 -6.93 -24.96 -23.65
CA ARG A 341 -7.28 -24.30 -22.39
C ARG A 341 -8.78 -24.32 -22.09
N GLY A 342 -9.61 -24.01 -23.07
CA GLY A 342 -11.05 -24.06 -22.87
C GLY A 342 -11.57 -25.47 -22.60
N GLN A 343 -10.98 -26.49 -23.22
CA GLN A 343 -11.29 -27.90 -22.91
C GLN A 343 -10.90 -28.28 -21.47
N ILE A 344 -9.75 -27.82 -20.97
CA ILE A 344 -9.35 -27.99 -19.57
C ILE A 344 -10.40 -27.36 -18.64
N LEU A 345 -10.74 -26.09 -18.86
CA LEU A 345 -11.71 -25.37 -18.04
C LEU A 345 -13.11 -25.99 -18.11
N LEU A 346 -13.52 -26.49 -19.28
CA LEU A 346 -14.78 -27.21 -19.44
C LEU A 346 -14.79 -28.52 -18.63
N ALA A 347 -13.69 -29.28 -18.64
CA ALA A 347 -13.57 -30.47 -17.82
C ALA A 347 -13.55 -30.15 -16.31
N GLN A 348 -12.92 -29.04 -15.89
CA GLN A 348 -12.97 -28.55 -14.51
C GLN A 348 -14.38 -28.14 -14.09
N LEU A 349 -15.13 -27.45 -14.95
CA LEU A 349 -16.55 -27.10 -14.73
C LEU A 349 -17.45 -28.34 -14.55
N GLN A 350 -17.14 -29.41 -15.28
CA GLN A 350 -17.82 -30.70 -15.17
C GLN A 350 -17.33 -31.54 -13.99
N GLU A 351 -16.49 -30.97 -13.12
CA GLU A 351 -15.84 -31.63 -11.99
C GLU A 351 -15.01 -32.86 -12.37
N ASN A 352 -14.63 -32.98 -13.64
CA ASN A 352 -13.79 -34.05 -14.15
C ASN A 352 -12.32 -33.63 -14.13
N TRP A 353 -11.80 -33.45 -12.92
CA TRP A 353 -10.44 -32.97 -12.65
C TRP A 353 -9.36 -33.87 -13.26
N GLN A 354 -9.60 -35.19 -13.24
CA GLN A 354 -8.72 -36.17 -13.87
C GLN A 354 -8.62 -35.94 -15.39
N ARG A 355 -9.76 -35.76 -16.06
CA ARG A 355 -9.77 -35.46 -17.50
C ARG A 355 -9.15 -34.11 -17.81
N ALA A 356 -9.40 -33.09 -16.98
CA ALA A 356 -8.77 -31.79 -17.11
C ALA A 356 -7.23 -31.88 -17.04
N ALA A 357 -6.72 -32.70 -16.12
CA ALA A 357 -5.29 -32.95 -15.94
C ALA A 357 -4.68 -33.68 -17.14
N GLU A 358 -5.33 -34.72 -17.66
CA GLU A 358 -4.92 -35.44 -18.87
C GLU A 358 -4.84 -34.53 -20.10
N ILE A 359 -5.88 -33.73 -20.35
CA ILE A 359 -5.90 -32.77 -21.47
C ILE A 359 -4.76 -31.76 -21.33
N ALA A 360 -4.51 -31.27 -20.10
CA ALA A 360 -3.43 -30.32 -19.85
C ALA A 360 -2.05 -30.96 -20.07
N SER A 361 -1.83 -32.19 -19.60
CA SER A 361 -0.59 -32.95 -19.79
C SER A 361 -0.35 -33.28 -21.27
N GLU A 362 -1.38 -33.71 -22.02
CA GLU A 362 -1.31 -33.91 -23.47
C GLU A 362 -0.96 -32.58 -24.17
N GLY A 363 -1.62 -31.48 -23.78
CA GLY A 363 -1.35 -30.15 -24.32
C GLY A 363 0.08 -29.67 -24.08
N MET A 364 0.68 -30.01 -22.93
CA MET A 364 2.09 -29.72 -22.64
C MET A 364 3.04 -30.44 -23.60
N THR A 365 2.73 -31.66 -24.02
CA THR A 365 3.57 -32.36 -25.02
C THR A 365 3.47 -31.73 -26.40
N GLN A 366 2.31 -31.18 -26.75
CA GLN A 366 2.07 -30.53 -28.03
C GLN A 366 2.59 -29.08 -28.08
N ILE A 367 2.63 -28.39 -26.94
CA ILE A 367 3.01 -26.98 -26.81
C ILE A 367 3.94 -26.79 -25.59
N PRO A 368 5.17 -27.35 -25.62
CA PRO A 368 6.05 -27.45 -24.45
C PRO A 368 6.48 -26.10 -23.86
N ASN A 369 6.57 -25.05 -24.70
CA ASN A 369 6.98 -23.71 -24.26
C ASN A 369 5.84 -22.88 -23.65
N TYR A 370 4.62 -23.42 -23.55
CA TYR A 370 3.48 -22.68 -23.04
C TYR A 370 3.27 -22.92 -21.54
N LEU A 371 3.96 -22.10 -20.75
CA LEU A 371 4.03 -22.19 -19.29
C LEU A 371 2.66 -22.18 -18.58
N THR A 372 1.61 -21.58 -19.16
CA THR A 372 0.28 -21.59 -18.53
C THR A 372 -0.39 -22.97 -18.53
N LEU A 373 -0.08 -23.84 -19.51
CA LEU A 373 -0.60 -25.21 -19.50
C LEU A 373 0.01 -26.01 -18.35
N ARG A 374 1.29 -25.78 -18.04
CA ARG A 374 1.98 -26.44 -16.92
C ARG A 374 1.32 -26.10 -15.58
N SER A 375 0.96 -24.84 -15.35
CA SER A 375 0.22 -24.45 -14.14
C SER A 375 -1.19 -25.03 -14.09
N GLN A 376 -1.89 -25.12 -15.23
CA GLN A 376 -3.24 -25.73 -15.27
C GLN A 376 -3.19 -27.25 -15.09
N ALA A 377 -2.16 -27.92 -15.60
CA ALA A 377 -1.93 -29.34 -15.36
C ALA A 377 -1.66 -29.61 -13.87
N ALA A 378 -0.73 -28.88 -13.26
CA ALA A 378 -0.42 -29.02 -11.83
C ALA A 378 -1.66 -28.76 -10.97
N PHE A 379 -2.42 -27.69 -11.24
CA PHE A 379 -3.67 -27.41 -10.53
C PHE A 379 -4.73 -28.51 -10.69
N SER A 380 -4.88 -29.05 -11.91
CA SER A 380 -5.87 -30.11 -12.18
C SER A 380 -5.49 -31.44 -11.53
N TRP A 381 -4.21 -31.82 -11.52
CA TRP A 381 -3.72 -33.01 -10.80
C TRP A 381 -3.87 -32.87 -9.29
N LEU A 382 -3.54 -31.70 -8.73
CA LEU A 382 -3.80 -31.40 -7.31
C LEU A 382 -5.29 -31.55 -6.99
N SER A 383 -6.14 -30.98 -7.84
CA SER A 383 -7.60 -31.05 -7.73
C SER A 383 -8.15 -32.46 -7.84
N ALA A 384 -7.53 -33.32 -8.65
CA ALA A 384 -7.83 -34.75 -8.75
C ALA A 384 -7.35 -35.59 -7.56
N GLY A 385 -6.65 -34.98 -6.59
CA GLY A 385 -6.14 -35.64 -5.39
C GLY A 385 -4.75 -36.26 -5.55
N ASP A 386 -3.98 -35.86 -6.56
CA ASP A 386 -2.59 -36.31 -6.80
C ASP A 386 -1.59 -35.15 -6.67
N PRO A 387 -1.26 -34.73 -5.42
CA PRO A 387 -0.31 -33.64 -5.19
C PRO A 387 1.11 -34.02 -5.62
N LYS A 388 1.47 -35.31 -5.70
CA LYS A 388 2.81 -35.75 -6.09
C LYS A 388 3.07 -35.50 -7.57
N THR A 389 2.13 -35.90 -8.43
CA THR A 389 2.20 -35.61 -9.87
C THR A 389 2.15 -34.11 -10.11
N ALA A 390 1.31 -33.37 -9.37
CA ALA A 390 1.27 -31.92 -9.44
C ALA A 390 2.62 -31.26 -9.10
N GLN A 391 3.31 -31.76 -8.07
CA GLN A 391 4.64 -31.29 -7.67
C GLN A 391 5.67 -31.54 -8.76
N GLN A 392 5.73 -32.77 -9.30
CA GLN A 392 6.66 -33.12 -10.39
C GLN A 392 6.49 -32.23 -11.63
N ILE A 393 5.24 -31.88 -11.96
CA ILE A 393 4.94 -31.01 -13.12
C ILE A 393 5.44 -29.58 -12.91
N ILE A 394 5.36 -29.05 -11.68
CA ILE A 394 5.65 -27.65 -11.38
C ILE A 394 7.07 -27.41 -10.84
N GLN A 395 7.79 -28.46 -10.43
CA GLN A 395 9.11 -28.39 -9.80
C GLN A 395 10.15 -27.67 -10.67
N ASP A 396 10.19 -27.98 -11.98
CA ASP A 396 11.13 -27.38 -12.93
C ASP A 396 10.54 -26.18 -13.68
N TYR A 397 9.57 -25.48 -13.10
CA TYR A 397 8.99 -24.30 -13.72
C TYR A 397 9.97 -23.11 -13.62
N PRO A 398 10.36 -22.48 -14.75
CA PRO A 398 11.23 -21.32 -14.72
C PRO A 398 10.47 -20.10 -14.18
N LEU A 399 10.45 -19.96 -12.86
CA LEU A 399 9.75 -18.89 -12.14
C LEU A 399 10.64 -17.66 -12.00
N LYS A 400 10.08 -16.49 -12.29
CA LYS A 400 10.61 -15.24 -11.75
C LYS A 400 10.07 -15.06 -10.33
N PRO A 401 10.93 -14.88 -9.31
CA PRO A 401 10.52 -14.70 -7.92
C PRO A 401 9.96 -13.28 -7.73
N VAL A 402 8.72 -13.08 -8.13
CA VAL A 402 8.03 -11.78 -8.09
C VAL A 402 6.80 -11.90 -7.20
N GLU A 403 6.63 -10.93 -6.30
CA GLU A 403 5.46 -10.79 -5.43
C GLU A 403 4.16 -10.88 -6.24
N GLY A 404 3.15 -11.57 -5.68
CA GLY A 404 1.82 -11.70 -6.26
C GLY A 404 1.72 -12.69 -7.43
N ASN A 405 2.80 -13.36 -7.83
CA ASN A 405 2.75 -14.35 -8.91
C ASN A 405 1.85 -15.56 -8.54
N PRO A 406 0.73 -15.81 -9.24
CA PRO A 406 -0.26 -16.83 -8.86
C PRO A 406 0.31 -18.26 -8.86
N ILE A 407 1.42 -18.49 -9.57
CA ILE A 407 2.07 -19.80 -9.62
C ILE A 407 2.83 -20.10 -8.33
N LEU A 408 3.36 -19.09 -7.64
CA LEU A 408 4.00 -19.26 -6.34
C LEU A 408 2.99 -19.67 -5.27
N TRP A 409 1.78 -19.11 -5.30
CA TRP A 409 0.66 -19.56 -4.46
C TRP A 409 0.29 -21.03 -4.74
N LEU A 410 0.16 -21.41 -6.02
CA LEU A 410 -0.16 -22.79 -6.40
C LEU A 410 0.94 -23.76 -5.92
N LYS A 411 2.20 -23.38 -6.09
CA LYS A 411 3.35 -24.18 -5.65
C LYS A 411 3.37 -24.36 -4.13
N ALA A 412 3.15 -23.27 -3.37
CA ALA A 412 3.02 -23.34 -1.91
C ALA A 412 1.90 -24.30 -1.48
N LEU A 413 0.75 -24.28 -2.17
CA LEU A 413 -0.36 -25.20 -1.89
C LEU A 413 -0.04 -26.66 -2.21
N ILE A 414 0.61 -26.93 -3.35
CA ILE A 414 1.03 -28.28 -3.75
C ILE A 414 2.06 -28.84 -2.76
N ASP A 415 3.08 -28.05 -2.45
CA ASP A 415 4.18 -28.46 -1.57
C ASP A 415 3.65 -28.71 -0.14
N LEU A 416 2.74 -27.86 0.36
CA LEU A 416 2.06 -28.07 1.64
C LEU A 416 1.25 -29.38 1.67
N LYS A 417 0.51 -29.69 0.60
CA LYS A 417 -0.26 -30.96 0.47
C LYS A 417 0.64 -32.20 0.39
N ASN A 418 1.90 -32.05 -0.01
CA ASN A 418 2.92 -33.11 0.02
C ASN A 418 3.71 -33.16 1.34
N ASN A 419 3.42 -32.28 2.31
CA ASN A 419 4.18 -32.09 3.54
C ASN A 419 5.64 -31.61 3.32
N ASP A 420 5.90 -30.89 2.23
CA ASP A 420 7.20 -30.24 1.95
C ASP A 420 7.16 -28.79 2.46
N ILE A 421 7.34 -28.65 3.78
CA ILE A 421 7.15 -27.39 4.51
C ILE A 421 8.15 -26.31 4.06
N ASP A 422 9.42 -26.65 3.90
CA ASP A 422 10.48 -25.68 3.57
C ASP A 422 10.25 -25.06 2.18
N THR A 423 9.92 -25.90 1.21
CA THR A 423 9.68 -25.48 -0.16
C THR A 423 8.36 -24.69 -0.28
N ALA A 424 7.34 -25.09 0.48
CA ALA A 424 6.07 -24.39 0.56
C ALA A 424 6.23 -22.99 1.19
N ALA A 425 6.98 -22.88 2.29
CA ALA A 425 7.28 -21.61 2.94
C ALA A 425 8.01 -20.65 2.00
N THR A 426 9.09 -21.11 1.37
CA THR A 426 9.87 -20.29 0.41
C THR A 426 8.98 -19.73 -0.72
N SER A 427 8.09 -20.58 -1.25
CA SER A 427 7.20 -20.17 -2.34
C SER A 427 6.16 -19.14 -1.87
N LEU A 428 5.63 -19.32 -0.65
CA LEU A 428 4.65 -18.41 -0.05
C LEU A 428 5.28 -17.06 0.35
N GLU A 429 6.48 -17.06 0.92
CA GLU A 429 7.23 -15.83 1.24
C GLU A 429 7.50 -15.00 -0.01
N THR A 430 7.94 -15.66 -1.09
CA THR A 430 8.17 -15.02 -2.38
C THR A 430 6.86 -14.48 -2.95
N TYR A 431 5.74 -15.20 -2.80
CA TYR A 431 4.42 -14.73 -3.22
C TYR A 431 3.99 -13.47 -2.45
N LEU A 432 4.23 -13.42 -1.14
CA LEU A 432 3.83 -12.31 -0.27
C LEU A 432 4.82 -11.15 -0.27
N GLY A 433 6.03 -11.33 -0.79
CA GLY A 433 7.10 -10.33 -0.72
C GLY A 433 7.66 -10.10 0.69
N ARG A 434 7.38 -11.02 1.63
CA ARG A 434 7.83 -10.95 3.03
C ARG A 434 7.99 -12.33 3.64
N LEU A 435 8.74 -12.42 4.73
CA LEU A 435 8.81 -13.62 5.55
C LEU A 435 7.44 -13.95 6.16
N ILE A 436 7.20 -15.24 6.38
CA ILE A 436 5.96 -15.76 6.99
C ILE A 436 6.22 -16.38 8.36
N GLN A 437 5.18 -16.40 9.19
CA GLN A 437 5.14 -17.27 10.36
C GLN A 437 4.64 -18.66 9.93
N VAL A 438 5.54 -19.65 9.82
CA VAL A 438 5.23 -20.98 9.25
C VAL A 438 4.08 -21.65 10.00
N GLU A 439 4.05 -21.54 11.33
CA GLU A 439 3.06 -22.22 12.18
C GLU A 439 1.63 -21.68 12.00
N THR A 440 1.47 -20.42 11.60
CA THR A 440 0.17 -19.76 11.50
C THR A 440 -0.24 -19.43 10.07
N GLU A 441 0.72 -19.10 9.20
CA GLU A 441 0.48 -18.66 7.83
C GLU A 441 0.71 -19.75 6.80
N LEU A 442 1.54 -20.77 7.06
CA LEU A 442 1.69 -21.91 6.15
C LEU A 442 0.60 -22.96 6.41
N THR A 443 -0.66 -22.55 6.25
CA THR A 443 -1.83 -23.41 6.44
C THR A 443 -2.71 -23.41 5.20
N GLU A 444 -3.45 -24.51 4.98
CA GLU A 444 -4.44 -24.56 3.91
C GLU A 444 -5.47 -23.43 4.04
N THR A 445 -5.84 -23.08 5.28
CA THR A 445 -6.79 -22.02 5.58
C THR A 445 -6.28 -20.64 5.18
N PHE A 446 -5.01 -20.33 5.43
CA PHE A 446 -4.39 -19.08 4.99
C PHE A 446 -4.24 -19.01 3.46
N LEU A 447 -3.82 -20.12 2.82
CA LEU A 447 -3.76 -20.19 1.35
C LEU A 447 -5.15 -20.02 0.72
N LEU A 448 -6.20 -20.56 1.33
CA LEU A 448 -7.59 -20.33 0.92
C LEU A 448 -8.04 -18.88 1.15
N SER A 449 -7.59 -18.21 2.23
CA SER A 449 -7.91 -16.79 2.44
C SER A 449 -7.23 -15.89 1.42
N LEU A 450 -6.01 -16.22 0.99
CA LEU A 450 -5.34 -15.54 -0.11
C LEU A 450 -6.13 -15.72 -1.41
N TRP A 451 -6.60 -16.94 -1.71
CA TRP A 451 -7.47 -17.18 -2.85
C TRP A 451 -8.82 -16.46 -2.74
N ASN A 452 -9.36 -16.27 -1.54
CA ASN A 452 -10.61 -15.53 -1.32
C ASN A 452 -10.44 -14.00 -1.35
N THR A 453 -9.21 -13.49 -1.37
CA THR A 453 -8.95 -12.05 -1.40
C THR A 453 -9.23 -11.51 -2.81
N PRO A 454 -10.17 -10.56 -2.98
CA PRO A 454 -10.49 -10.01 -4.29
C PRO A 454 -9.33 -9.15 -4.80
N GLY A 455 -9.05 -9.23 -6.10
CA GLY A 455 -8.06 -8.38 -6.74
C GLY A 455 -8.47 -6.89 -6.73
N SER A 456 -7.55 -6.01 -7.12
CA SER A 456 -7.81 -4.58 -7.25
C SER A 456 -7.73 -4.10 -8.71
N LEU A 457 -8.29 -2.91 -8.98
CA LEU A 457 -8.10 -2.29 -10.30
C LEU A 457 -6.61 -1.92 -10.55
N GLU A 458 -5.81 -1.77 -9.50
CA GLU A 458 -4.44 -1.20 -9.50
C GLU A 458 -3.31 -2.21 -9.74
N GLY A 459 -3.62 -3.51 -9.82
CA GLY A 459 -2.64 -4.51 -10.28
C GLY A 459 -2.35 -5.66 -9.33
N LYS A 460 -3.04 -5.79 -8.19
CA LYS A 460 -2.99 -7.05 -7.42
C LYS A 460 -3.65 -8.17 -8.23
N THR A 461 -2.90 -9.25 -8.46
CA THR A 461 -3.39 -10.42 -9.19
C THR A 461 -4.52 -11.10 -8.41
N ASP A 462 -5.68 -11.27 -9.06
CA ASP A 462 -6.80 -12.02 -8.49
C ASP A 462 -6.62 -13.52 -8.79
N LEU A 463 -6.39 -14.34 -7.76
CA LEU A 463 -6.18 -15.78 -7.92
C LEU A 463 -7.39 -16.50 -8.55
N ALA A 464 -8.61 -16.01 -8.32
CA ALA A 464 -9.82 -16.59 -8.92
C ALA A 464 -9.90 -16.34 -10.43
N PHE A 465 -9.12 -15.40 -10.98
CA PHE A 465 -9.01 -15.28 -12.44
C PHE A 465 -8.34 -16.52 -13.05
N TYR A 466 -7.32 -17.08 -12.40
CA TYR A 466 -6.54 -18.23 -12.89
C TYR A 466 -7.06 -19.58 -12.40
N PHE A 467 -7.72 -19.57 -11.24
CA PHE A 467 -8.26 -20.75 -10.56
C PHE A 467 -9.70 -20.44 -10.09
N PRO A 468 -10.68 -20.30 -11.01
CA PRO A 468 -12.02 -19.80 -10.69
C PRO A 468 -12.83 -20.74 -9.80
N THR A 469 -12.53 -22.04 -9.84
CA THR A 469 -13.24 -23.08 -9.10
C THR A 469 -12.26 -23.91 -8.30
N LEU A 470 -12.46 -24.00 -6.98
CA LEU A 470 -11.72 -24.89 -6.10
C LEU A 470 -12.60 -26.11 -5.72
N PRO A 471 -12.14 -27.35 -5.93
CA PRO A 471 -12.90 -28.55 -5.59
C PRO A 471 -12.95 -28.86 -4.08
N PRO A 472 -13.82 -29.81 -3.68
CA PRO A 472 -13.81 -30.43 -2.35
C PRO A 472 -12.44 -30.87 -1.85
N SER A 473 -11.60 -31.44 -2.72
CA SER A 473 -10.26 -31.94 -2.38
C SER A 473 -9.30 -30.84 -1.90
N ILE A 474 -9.53 -29.59 -2.31
CA ILE A 474 -8.73 -28.42 -1.91
C ILE A 474 -9.42 -27.67 -0.76
N THR A 475 -10.72 -27.47 -0.83
CA THR A 475 -11.46 -26.62 0.13
C THR A 475 -11.90 -27.35 1.40
N GLY A 476 -12.11 -28.66 1.32
CA GLY A 476 -12.69 -29.47 2.39
C GLY A 476 -14.22 -29.37 2.53
N PHE A 477 -14.92 -28.76 1.55
CA PHE A 477 -16.39 -28.74 1.48
C PHE A 477 -16.96 -29.90 0.66
N ASP A 478 -18.25 -30.17 0.83
CA ASP A 478 -18.97 -31.19 0.06
C ASP A 478 -19.24 -30.79 -1.40
N ILE A 479 -19.05 -29.51 -1.75
CA ILE A 479 -19.29 -28.94 -3.08
C ILE A 479 -18.09 -28.10 -3.54
N PRO A 480 -17.85 -27.99 -4.87
CA PRO A 480 -16.86 -27.06 -5.39
C PRO A 480 -17.27 -25.60 -5.10
N ILE A 481 -16.29 -24.76 -4.77
CA ILE A 481 -16.48 -23.34 -4.52
C ILE A 481 -15.98 -22.55 -5.72
N THR A 482 -16.86 -21.74 -6.30
CA THR A 482 -16.52 -20.87 -7.44
C THR A 482 -16.54 -19.40 -7.02
N ARG A 483 -15.59 -18.62 -7.54
CA ARG A 483 -15.53 -17.16 -7.35
C ARG A 483 -15.22 -16.48 -8.68
N ILE A 484 -15.88 -15.36 -8.93
CA ILE A 484 -15.57 -14.47 -10.06
C ILE A 484 -14.56 -13.43 -9.55
N SER A 485 -13.64 -12.97 -10.40
CA SER A 485 -12.71 -11.90 -10.02
C SER A 485 -13.44 -10.70 -9.42
N PHE A 486 -12.82 -10.03 -8.44
CA PHE A 486 -13.37 -8.91 -7.67
C PHE A 486 -14.52 -9.25 -6.68
N SER A 487 -14.98 -10.50 -6.58
CA SER A 487 -15.93 -10.93 -5.53
C SER A 487 -15.25 -11.72 -4.41
N THR A 488 -15.95 -12.01 -3.30
CA THR A 488 -15.52 -12.96 -2.25
C THR A 488 -16.49 -14.14 -2.17
N SER A 489 -16.03 -15.24 -1.57
CA SER A 489 -16.88 -16.40 -1.23
C SER A 489 -17.17 -16.44 0.28
N GLU A 490 -18.43 -16.21 0.65
CA GLU A 490 -18.89 -16.30 2.04
C GLU A 490 -18.69 -17.69 2.63
N PHE A 491 -18.70 -18.74 1.81
CA PHE A 491 -18.42 -20.10 2.27
C PHE A 491 -17.02 -20.21 2.86
N ILE A 492 -16.02 -19.67 2.15
CA ILE A 492 -14.62 -19.70 2.60
C ILE A 492 -14.44 -18.85 3.87
N ASP A 493 -15.06 -17.67 3.93
CA ASP A 493 -15.02 -16.82 5.13
C ASP A 493 -15.61 -17.53 6.36
N ASN A 494 -16.72 -18.24 6.19
CA ASN A 494 -17.35 -19.04 7.24
C ASN A 494 -16.49 -20.25 7.67
N LEU A 495 -15.80 -20.92 6.74
CA LEU A 495 -14.87 -22.01 7.06
C LEU A 495 -13.66 -21.51 7.85
N ILE A 496 -13.08 -20.39 7.45
CA ILE A 496 -11.99 -19.73 8.18
C ILE A 496 -12.47 -19.41 9.61
N ALA A 497 -13.63 -18.78 9.76
CA ALA A 497 -14.22 -18.47 11.07
C ALA A 497 -14.51 -19.73 11.91
N LYS A 498 -14.97 -20.83 11.29
CA LYS A 498 -15.24 -22.10 11.96
C LYS A 498 -13.95 -22.77 12.45
N ARG A 499 -12.92 -22.86 11.59
CA ARG A 499 -11.62 -23.45 11.96
C ARG A 499 -10.90 -22.64 13.03
N HIS A 500 -11.01 -21.31 13.01
CA HIS A 500 -10.53 -20.47 14.11
C HIS A 500 -11.24 -20.79 15.43
N LYS A 501 -12.57 -20.96 15.43
CA LYS A 501 -13.35 -21.36 16.63
C LYS A 501 -13.02 -22.77 17.13
N GLU A 502 -12.67 -23.69 16.24
CA GLU A 502 -12.28 -25.06 16.58
C GLU A 502 -10.85 -25.12 17.17
N GLN A 503 -9.93 -24.32 16.64
CA GLN A 503 -8.58 -24.15 17.22
C GLN A 503 -8.62 -23.49 18.62
N THR A 504 -9.54 -22.55 18.87
CA THR A 504 -9.70 -21.96 20.22
C THR A 504 -10.28 -22.93 21.24
N LYS A 505 -11.01 -23.98 20.81
CA LYS A 505 -11.60 -24.99 21.70
C LYS A 505 -10.61 -26.03 22.22
N VAL A 506 -9.45 -26.20 21.58
CA VAL A 506 -8.48 -27.25 21.91
C VAL A 506 -7.46 -26.79 22.98
N TYR A 507 -7.27 -25.48 23.17
CA TYR A 507 -6.32 -24.94 24.16
C TYR A 507 -6.94 -24.56 25.52
N GLY A 508 -8.26 -24.62 25.66
CA GLY A 508 -8.96 -24.26 26.89
C GLY A 508 -9.14 -25.42 27.88
N ASN A 509 -8.06 -26.03 28.38
CA ASN A 509 -8.17 -26.90 29.56
C ASN A 509 -6.85 -27.12 30.31
N THR A 510 -6.36 -26.12 31.05
CA THR A 510 -5.75 -26.29 32.38
C THR A 510 -5.31 -24.94 32.95
N GLN A 511 -6.03 -24.46 33.98
CA GLN A 511 -5.51 -24.06 35.29
C GLN A 511 -6.53 -23.19 36.04
N GLU A 512 -7.02 -23.73 37.16
CA GLU A 512 -7.65 -22.96 38.24
C GLU A 512 -6.57 -22.14 38.96
N GLN A 513 -6.80 -20.83 39.14
CA GLN A 513 -6.91 -20.23 40.49
C GLN A 513 -7.21 -18.72 40.46
N THR A 514 -8.11 -18.34 41.38
CA THR A 514 -8.41 -17.01 41.94
C THR A 514 -9.16 -15.99 41.07
N SER A 515 -10.48 -16.02 41.29
CA SER A 515 -11.46 -14.99 41.00
C SER A 515 -11.23 -13.68 41.75
N LEU A 516 -11.09 -12.59 41.01
CA LEU A 516 -11.64 -11.28 41.36
C LEU A 516 -12.54 -10.86 40.19
N SER A 517 -13.83 -10.71 40.46
CA SER A 517 -14.83 -10.29 39.48
C SER A 517 -14.50 -8.87 39.02
N VAL A 518 -13.92 -8.72 37.83
CA VAL A 518 -13.81 -7.42 37.19
C VAL A 518 -15.10 -7.17 36.42
N GLY A 519 -15.96 -6.32 36.98
CA GLY A 519 -17.11 -5.78 36.27
C GLY A 519 -16.66 -5.03 35.01
N LEU A 520 -17.54 -4.97 34.01
CA LEU A 520 -17.35 -4.19 32.79
C LEU A 520 -16.99 -2.73 33.14
N ARG A 521 -15.92 -2.18 32.57
CA ARG A 521 -15.48 -0.79 32.87
C ARG A 521 -15.65 0.12 31.65
N TYR A 522 -16.14 1.34 31.86
CA TYR A 522 -16.37 2.32 30.79
C TYR A 522 -15.48 3.54 30.97
N VAL A 523 -14.62 3.82 30.00
CA VAL A 523 -13.76 5.01 29.97
C VAL A 523 -14.13 5.86 28.76
N LEU A 524 -14.49 7.11 29.01
CA LEU A 524 -14.83 8.07 27.95
C LEU A 524 -13.55 8.76 27.47
N HIS A 525 -13.33 8.82 26.16
CA HIS A 525 -12.17 9.49 25.56
C HIS A 525 -12.63 10.60 24.61
N LEU A 526 -12.36 11.84 25.02
CA LEU A 526 -12.62 13.06 24.28
C LEU A 526 -11.29 13.71 23.87
N SER A 527 -11.31 14.40 22.73
CA SER A 527 -10.19 15.22 22.27
C SER A 527 -10.72 16.40 21.47
N ASP A 528 -9.92 17.47 21.38
CA ASP A 528 -10.20 18.61 20.51
C ASP A 528 -11.60 19.17 20.83
N LEU A 529 -11.77 19.56 22.09
CA LEU A 529 -13.05 20.03 22.63
C LEU A 529 -13.39 21.41 22.06
N HIS A 530 -12.40 22.30 21.95
CA HIS A 530 -12.54 23.69 21.45
C HIS A 530 -13.77 24.41 22.00
N ILE A 531 -14.02 24.32 23.31
CA ILE A 531 -15.18 24.94 23.94
C ILE A 531 -14.90 26.43 24.10
N ILE A 532 -15.69 27.28 23.46
CA ILE A 532 -15.47 28.74 23.44
C ILE A 532 -16.46 29.49 24.33
N LYS A 533 -17.70 28.99 24.43
CA LYS A 533 -18.81 29.70 25.09
C LYS A 533 -19.55 28.83 26.11
N PRO A 534 -20.07 29.42 27.20
CA PRO A 534 -20.91 28.70 28.17
C PRO A 534 -22.14 28.00 27.55
N ASP A 535 -22.77 28.60 26.54
CA ASP A 535 -23.93 27.99 25.88
C ASP A 535 -23.54 26.68 25.14
N GLN A 536 -22.34 26.62 24.54
CA GLN A 536 -21.80 25.39 23.95
C GLN A 536 -21.55 24.33 25.02
N ALA A 537 -21.00 24.74 26.17
CA ALA A 537 -20.75 23.84 27.29
C ALA A 537 -22.04 23.16 27.77
N ILE A 538 -23.13 23.90 27.91
CA ILE A 538 -24.44 23.36 28.31
C ILE A 538 -25.00 22.42 27.24
N LEU A 539 -25.00 22.87 25.98
CA LEU A 539 -25.59 22.11 24.88
C LEU A 539 -24.83 20.79 24.64
N TRP A 540 -23.50 20.86 24.55
CA TRP A 540 -22.67 19.72 24.22
C TRP A 540 -22.58 18.72 25.38
N SER A 541 -22.58 19.18 26.63
CA SER A 541 -22.65 18.26 27.78
C SER A 541 -23.98 17.50 27.78
N HIS A 542 -25.09 18.18 27.46
CA HIS A 542 -26.41 17.54 27.36
C HIS A 542 -26.47 16.54 26.21
N GLN A 543 -26.00 16.90 25.01
CA GLN A 543 -25.97 16.00 23.85
C GLN A 543 -25.15 14.74 24.15
N LEU A 544 -23.98 14.90 24.76
CA LEU A 544 -23.12 13.78 25.15
C LEU A 544 -23.78 12.90 26.20
N ALA A 545 -24.37 13.50 27.25
CA ALA A 545 -25.07 12.75 28.28
C ALA A 545 -26.27 11.98 27.72
N GLN A 546 -27.03 12.57 26.81
CA GLN A 546 -28.15 11.93 26.13
C GLN A 546 -27.69 10.71 25.32
N ASP A 547 -26.56 10.79 24.62
CA ASP A 547 -26.03 9.63 23.87
C ASP A 547 -25.59 8.51 24.81
N LEU A 548 -24.83 8.85 25.85
CA LEU A 548 -24.32 7.88 26.81
C LEU A 548 -25.46 7.19 27.59
N TYR A 549 -26.44 7.96 28.04
CA TYR A 549 -27.52 7.44 28.88
C TYR A 549 -28.65 6.80 28.07
N ASN A 550 -29.11 7.44 26.98
CA ASN A 550 -30.32 7.02 26.27
C ASN A 550 -30.04 6.06 25.09
N GLU A 551 -28.94 6.25 24.38
CA GLU A 551 -28.63 5.46 23.17
C GLU A 551 -27.70 4.28 23.48
N LEU A 552 -26.76 4.47 24.42
CA LEU A 552 -25.75 3.47 24.77
C LEU A 552 -26.04 2.73 26.09
N ASP A 553 -27.07 3.15 26.84
CA ASP A 553 -27.47 2.59 28.14
C ASP A 553 -26.29 2.48 29.12
N ILE A 554 -25.41 3.48 29.16
CA ILE A 554 -24.22 3.48 30.01
C ILE A 554 -24.61 3.87 31.44
N PRO A 555 -24.48 2.94 32.43
CA PRO A 555 -24.95 3.21 33.78
C PRO A 555 -24.02 4.11 34.59
N GLN A 556 -22.71 4.12 34.25
CA GLN A 556 -21.69 4.91 34.93
C GLN A 556 -20.42 4.99 34.06
N LEU A 557 -19.56 5.98 34.34
CA LEU A 557 -18.21 6.08 33.80
C LEU A 557 -17.18 5.81 34.90
N ASP A 558 -16.13 5.07 34.57
CA ASP A 558 -14.99 4.79 35.46
C ASP A 558 -13.87 5.83 35.32
N ALA A 559 -13.73 6.42 34.14
CA ALA A 559 -12.77 7.49 33.88
C ALA A 559 -13.16 8.34 32.68
N LEU A 560 -12.62 9.56 32.64
CA LEU A 560 -12.69 10.48 31.52
C LEU A 560 -11.26 10.85 31.09
N ILE A 561 -10.97 10.74 29.80
CA ILE A 561 -9.71 11.14 29.19
C ILE A 561 -9.99 12.32 28.27
N ILE A 562 -9.24 13.40 28.45
CA ILE A 562 -9.23 14.59 27.59
C ILE A 562 -7.83 14.72 27.01
N SER A 563 -7.66 14.30 25.75
CA SER A 563 -6.34 14.19 25.10
C SER A 563 -5.86 15.48 24.42
N GLY A 564 -6.23 16.65 24.94
CA GLY A 564 -5.75 17.97 24.48
C GLY A 564 -6.75 18.77 23.65
N ASP A 565 -6.32 19.98 23.30
CA ASP A 565 -7.07 21.03 22.59
C ASP A 565 -8.44 21.31 23.24
N ILE A 566 -8.37 21.68 24.53
CA ILE A 566 -9.55 22.01 25.33
C ILE A 566 -10.09 23.38 24.92
N ALA A 567 -9.19 24.34 24.73
CA ALA A 567 -9.47 25.72 24.30
C ALA A 567 -9.07 25.94 22.83
N ASN A 568 -9.41 27.10 22.25
CA ASN A 568 -8.92 27.51 20.92
C ASN A 568 -7.70 28.43 21.00
N HIS A 569 -7.70 29.34 21.98
CA HIS A 569 -6.67 30.37 22.12
C HIS A 569 -6.05 30.41 23.52
N SER A 570 -6.37 29.43 24.37
CA SER A 570 -5.94 29.34 25.76
C SER A 570 -6.25 30.65 26.51
N THR A 571 -7.54 31.01 26.56
CA THR A 571 -8.07 32.15 27.32
C THR A 571 -8.81 31.71 28.59
N PRO A 572 -8.85 32.52 29.66
CA PRO A 572 -9.60 32.18 30.87
C PRO A 572 -11.09 31.90 30.62
N GLU A 573 -11.71 32.62 29.68
CA GLU A 573 -13.14 32.48 29.36
C GLU A 573 -13.45 31.11 28.71
N GLU A 574 -12.58 30.63 27.81
CA GLU A 574 -12.69 29.30 27.21
C GLU A 574 -12.60 28.20 28.28
N TYR A 575 -11.64 28.32 29.21
CA TYR A 575 -11.48 27.36 30.29
C TYR A 575 -12.64 27.38 31.29
N GLN A 576 -13.23 28.55 31.58
CA GLN A 576 -14.46 28.62 32.37
C GLN A 576 -15.62 27.86 31.71
N ALA A 577 -15.74 27.96 30.38
CA ALA A 577 -16.74 27.19 29.65
C ALA A 577 -16.43 25.68 29.66
N ALA A 578 -15.17 25.28 29.52
CA ALA A 578 -14.74 23.89 29.65
C ALA A 578 -14.99 23.33 31.07
N GLU A 579 -14.75 24.12 32.13
CA GLU A 579 -15.08 23.77 33.52
C GLU A 579 -16.57 23.54 33.68
N GLN A 580 -17.41 24.41 33.09
CA GLN A 580 -18.87 24.25 33.12
C GLN A 580 -19.31 22.97 32.40
N PHE A 581 -18.71 22.64 31.26
CA PHE A 581 -18.99 21.40 30.52
C PHE A 581 -18.69 20.17 31.38
N LEU A 582 -17.53 20.12 32.02
CA LEU A 582 -17.15 19.02 32.91
C LEU A 582 -18.01 18.97 34.18
N HIS A 583 -18.37 20.13 34.74
CA HIS A 583 -19.28 20.20 35.88
C HIS A 583 -20.64 19.59 35.54
N ASN A 584 -21.21 19.94 34.38
CA ASN A 584 -22.48 19.40 33.91
C ASN A 584 -22.39 17.88 33.69
N LEU A 585 -21.36 17.41 32.97
CA LEU A 585 -21.17 15.98 32.72
C LEU A 585 -21.05 15.17 34.01
N ARG A 586 -20.39 15.72 35.04
CA ARG A 586 -20.24 15.09 36.36
C ARG A 586 -21.53 15.03 37.18
N GLN A 587 -22.57 15.80 36.84
CA GLN A 587 -23.88 15.65 37.47
C GLN A 587 -24.56 14.35 37.02
N ASP A 588 -24.41 14.00 35.74
CA ASP A 588 -25.00 12.79 35.16
C ASP A 588 -24.11 11.56 35.37
N PHE A 589 -22.79 11.74 35.27
CA PHE A 589 -21.78 10.69 35.44
C PHE A 589 -20.75 11.10 36.50
N PRO A 590 -21.01 10.80 37.79
CA PRO A 590 -20.11 11.17 38.88
C PRO A 590 -18.70 10.59 38.68
N LEU A 591 -17.71 11.47 38.60
CA LEU A 591 -16.28 11.14 38.51
C LEU A 591 -15.52 11.93 39.56
N GLU A 592 -14.58 11.29 40.23
CA GLU A 592 -13.62 11.92 41.13
C GLU A 592 -12.46 12.57 40.34
N PRO A 593 -11.77 13.58 40.91
CA PRO A 593 -10.66 14.26 40.23
C PRO A 593 -9.59 13.31 39.67
N GLU A 594 -9.26 12.22 40.38
CA GLU A 594 -8.25 11.25 39.95
C GLU A 594 -8.69 10.42 38.73
N GLN A 595 -10.00 10.35 38.47
CA GLN A 595 -10.60 9.66 37.34
C GLN A 595 -10.67 10.53 36.06
N ILE A 596 -10.19 11.78 36.12
CA ILE A 596 -10.18 12.71 35.00
C ILE A 596 -8.74 12.95 34.55
N ILE A 597 -8.36 12.32 33.44
CA ILE A 597 -7.03 12.38 32.84
C ILE A 597 -7.02 13.51 31.82
N ILE A 598 -6.17 14.52 32.03
CA ILE A 598 -6.10 15.72 31.18
C ILE A 598 -4.65 15.94 30.75
N VAL A 599 -4.44 16.16 29.46
CA VAL A 599 -3.16 16.56 28.86
C VAL A 599 -3.37 17.76 27.93
N PRO A 600 -2.39 18.66 27.77
CA PRO A 600 -2.52 19.82 26.89
C PRO A 600 -2.21 19.49 25.42
N GLY A 601 -2.89 20.20 24.51
CA GLY A 601 -2.57 20.31 23.08
C GLY A 601 -1.93 21.65 22.69
N ASN A 602 -1.81 21.91 21.38
CA ASN A 602 -1.24 23.17 20.88
C ASN A 602 -2.21 24.36 20.96
N HIS A 603 -3.51 24.13 21.06
CA HIS A 603 -4.48 25.21 21.33
C HIS A 603 -4.59 25.55 22.83
N ASP A 604 -4.01 24.71 23.70
CA ASP A 604 -3.96 24.93 25.14
C ASP A 604 -2.80 25.83 25.59
N LEU A 605 -1.89 26.20 24.67
CA LEU A 605 -0.86 27.23 24.92
C LEU A 605 -1.29 28.58 24.35
N ASN A 606 -1.01 29.65 25.10
CA ASN A 606 -1.30 31.00 24.66
C ASN A 606 -0.20 31.54 23.75
N TRP A 607 -0.46 31.52 22.44
CA TRP A 607 0.44 31.96 21.37
C TRP A 607 0.96 33.39 21.54
N GLN A 608 0.12 34.31 22.04
CA GLN A 608 0.52 35.69 22.26
C GLN A 608 1.48 35.83 23.44
N GLN A 609 1.27 35.09 24.52
CA GLN A 609 2.21 35.04 25.65
C GLN A 609 3.53 34.40 25.22
N ALA A 610 3.48 33.33 24.42
CA ALA A 610 4.66 32.71 23.86
C ALA A 610 5.49 33.71 23.05
N LYS A 611 4.86 34.51 22.17
CA LYS A 611 5.52 35.59 21.43
C LYS A 611 6.14 36.66 22.33
N LYS A 612 5.43 37.08 23.39
CA LYS A 612 5.90 38.11 24.34
C LYS A 612 7.13 37.67 25.15
N ALA A 613 7.38 36.37 25.25
CA ALA A 613 8.54 35.81 25.94
C ALA A 613 9.86 36.01 25.16
N TYR A 614 9.79 36.30 23.86
CA TYR A 614 10.97 36.57 23.04
C TYR A 614 11.31 38.07 23.04
N LYS A 615 12.53 38.43 23.45
CA LYS A 615 13.02 39.82 23.52
C LYS A 615 14.02 40.08 22.41
N LEU A 616 13.85 41.20 21.70
CA LEU A 616 14.76 41.64 20.64
C LEU A 616 16.08 42.14 21.25
N VAL A 617 17.21 41.67 20.74
CA VAL A 617 18.57 42.02 21.19
C VAL A 617 19.48 42.06 19.97
N ASP A 618 20.39 43.04 19.92
CA ASP A 618 21.44 43.09 18.90
C ASP A 618 22.45 41.95 19.14
N LEU A 619 22.83 41.22 18.09
CA LEU A 619 23.65 40.02 18.19
C LEU A 619 25.02 40.31 18.83
N GLU A 620 25.57 41.50 18.60
CA GLU A 620 26.83 41.95 19.21
C GLU A 620 26.73 42.23 20.71
N ASP A 621 25.53 42.55 21.21
CA ASP A 621 25.27 42.88 22.61
C ASP A 621 24.81 41.67 23.44
N TYR A 622 24.58 40.51 22.80
CA TYR A 622 24.14 39.30 23.49
C TYR A 622 25.34 38.54 24.10
N GLU A 623 25.50 38.63 25.41
CA GLU A 623 26.57 37.94 26.16
C GLU A 623 26.27 36.47 26.49
N GLY A 624 25.07 35.97 26.16
CA GLY A 624 24.65 34.60 26.49
C GLY A 624 25.06 33.55 25.46
N GLU A 625 24.94 32.27 25.81
CA GLU A 625 25.10 31.18 24.85
C GLU A 625 23.85 31.11 23.94
N LEU A 626 24.07 31.07 22.63
CA LEU A 626 23.00 30.85 21.63
C LEU A 626 22.64 29.36 21.59
N LYS A 627 21.67 28.98 22.41
CA LYS A 627 21.14 27.61 22.43
C LYS A 627 20.10 27.46 21.33
N GLU A 628 20.30 26.47 20.47
CA GLU A 628 19.35 26.16 19.40
C GLU A 628 17.91 26.04 19.96
N GLY A 629 16.97 26.69 19.28
CA GLY A 629 15.57 26.72 19.68
C GLY A 629 15.23 27.57 20.90
N HIS A 630 16.18 28.34 21.44
CA HIS A 630 15.97 29.34 22.50
C HIS A 630 16.11 30.78 21.99
N TYR A 631 16.34 30.97 20.68
CA TYR A 631 16.39 32.26 20.02
C TYR A 631 15.83 32.16 18.61
N ILE A 632 15.46 33.30 18.02
CA ILE A 632 14.96 33.43 16.64
C ILE A 632 15.83 34.46 15.93
N GLU A 633 16.41 34.08 14.79
CA GLU A 633 17.17 35.01 13.93
C GLU A 633 16.19 35.92 13.18
N VAL A 634 16.37 37.23 13.31
CA VAL A 634 15.56 38.23 12.57
C VAL A 634 16.31 38.66 11.32
N ASP A 635 17.61 38.95 11.47
CA ASP A 635 18.58 39.22 10.40
C ASP A 635 20.02 38.95 10.91
N ASP A 636 21.02 39.24 10.08
CA ASP A 636 22.45 39.00 10.39
C ASP A 636 22.99 39.81 11.59
N THR A 637 22.22 40.77 12.12
CA THR A 637 22.61 41.68 13.20
C THR A 637 21.70 41.63 14.41
N VAL A 638 20.49 41.09 14.29
CA VAL A 638 19.46 41.13 15.33
C VAL A 638 18.84 39.75 15.56
N ILE A 639 18.73 39.38 16.83
CA ILE A 639 18.08 38.15 17.29
C ILE A 639 16.95 38.45 18.26
N ARG A 640 16.03 37.50 18.42
CA ARG A 640 15.09 37.48 19.55
C ARG A 640 15.44 36.35 20.49
N VAL A 641 15.78 36.65 21.73
CA VAL A 641 16.16 35.67 22.75
C VAL A 641 14.96 35.37 23.65
N ARG A 642 14.77 34.09 23.97
CA ARG A 642 13.65 33.61 24.81
C ARG A 642 13.94 33.79 26.30
N ASP A 643 13.04 34.44 27.01
CA ASP A 643 13.01 34.43 28.48
C ASP A 643 12.25 33.20 28.99
N GLU A 644 12.96 32.22 29.55
CA GLU A 644 12.37 30.93 29.97
C GLU A 644 11.26 31.07 31.01
N THR A 645 11.38 32.04 31.93
CA THR A 645 10.35 32.29 32.95
C THR A 645 9.04 32.78 32.33
N SER A 646 9.10 33.76 31.42
CA SER A 646 7.94 34.23 30.66
C SER A 646 7.44 33.18 29.68
N TYR A 647 8.32 32.37 29.09
CA TYR A 647 7.95 31.37 28.12
C TYR A 647 7.05 30.29 28.72
N LYS A 648 7.36 29.83 29.95
CA LYS A 648 6.52 28.87 30.70
C LYS A 648 5.09 29.37 30.96
N GLN A 649 4.88 30.70 31.05
CA GLN A 649 3.56 31.28 31.31
C GLN A 649 2.54 31.01 30.20
N ARG A 650 2.96 30.61 28.99
CA ARG A 650 2.01 30.28 27.91
C ARG A 650 0.99 29.19 28.28
N PHE A 651 1.30 28.31 29.24
CA PHE A 651 0.38 27.29 29.75
C PHE A 651 -0.34 27.68 31.05
N VAL A 652 -0.25 28.93 31.51
CA VAL A 652 -0.82 29.34 32.81
C VAL A 652 -2.33 29.11 32.90
N ASN A 653 -3.05 29.40 31.81
CA ASN A 653 -4.50 29.24 31.77
C ASN A 653 -4.91 27.77 31.80
N PHE A 654 -4.24 26.93 31.02
CA PHE A 654 -4.36 25.47 31.10
C PHE A 654 -4.03 24.94 32.51
N SER A 655 -2.98 25.47 33.14
CA SER A 655 -2.56 25.02 34.48
C SER A 655 -3.60 25.36 35.56
N ASN A 656 -4.23 26.53 35.45
CA ASN A 656 -5.32 26.95 36.33
C ASN A 656 -6.56 26.06 36.14
N PHE A 657 -6.94 25.79 34.89
CA PHE A 657 -8.01 24.86 34.54
C PHE A 657 -7.75 23.45 35.09
N TYR A 658 -6.54 22.93 34.86
CA TYR A 658 -6.13 21.63 35.38
C TYR A 658 -6.25 21.56 36.90
N GLN A 659 -5.81 22.62 37.60
CA GLN A 659 -5.93 22.68 39.06
C GLN A 659 -7.39 22.70 39.53
N ALA A 660 -8.27 23.42 38.83
CA ALA A 660 -9.70 23.48 39.15
C ALA A 660 -10.37 22.09 39.04
N ILE A 661 -9.97 21.28 38.05
CA ILE A 661 -10.56 19.95 37.81
C ILE A 661 -9.88 18.86 38.64
N ALA A 662 -8.55 18.80 38.62
CA ALA A 662 -7.76 17.73 39.25
C ALA A 662 -7.48 17.98 40.74
N GLY A 663 -7.79 19.16 41.27
CA GLY A 663 -7.54 19.54 42.67
C GLY A 663 -6.06 19.71 43.03
N ARG A 664 -5.15 19.59 42.06
CA ARG A 664 -3.69 19.73 42.22
C ARG A 664 -3.09 20.57 41.09
N PRO A 665 -2.05 21.37 41.34
CA PRO A 665 -1.45 22.22 40.30
C PRO A 665 -0.82 21.38 39.19
N TYR A 666 -0.92 21.87 37.96
CA TYR A 666 -0.16 21.31 36.84
C TYR A 666 1.32 21.74 36.94
N PRO A 667 2.31 20.84 36.79
CA PRO A 667 3.72 21.19 36.92
C PRO A 667 4.18 22.20 35.85
N GLN A 668 4.90 23.24 36.27
CA GLN A 668 5.48 24.23 35.35
C GLN A 668 6.81 23.78 34.74
N GLU A 669 7.53 22.91 35.43
CA GLU A 669 8.78 22.34 34.93
C GLU A 669 8.47 21.21 33.94
N TYR A 670 8.98 21.32 32.71
CA TYR A 670 8.67 20.37 31.64
C TYR A 670 9.08 18.94 31.97
N ASP A 671 10.13 18.77 32.78
CA ASP A 671 10.61 17.46 33.22
C ASP A 671 9.77 16.86 34.36
N GLU A 672 8.71 17.54 34.81
CA GLU A 672 7.70 17.05 35.76
C GLU A 672 6.33 16.82 35.07
N GLN A 673 6.21 17.12 33.77
CA GLN A 673 4.96 16.98 33.00
C GLN A 673 4.71 15.55 32.49
N GLY A 674 5.09 14.55 33.29
CA GLY A 674 4.78 13.13 33.12
C GLY A 674 3.93 12.67 34.30
N ILE A 675 2.62 12.85 34.22
CA ILE A 675 1.71 12.72 35.37
C ILE A 675 1.09 11.32 35.37
N LEU A 676 1.21 10.62 36.51
CA LEU A 676 0.56 9.32 36.72
C LEU A 676 -0.83 9.48 37.37
N TYR A 677 -1.79 8.72 36.85
CA TYR A 677 -3.14 8.60 37.39
C TYR A 677 -3.42 7.13 37.66
N HIS A 678 -3.50 6.75 38.94
CA HIS A 678 -3.67 5.37 39.35
C HIS A 678 -5.11 5.12 39.82
N LEU A 679 -5.87 4.39 39.01
CA LEU A 679 -7.23 3.97 39.34
C LEU A 679 -7.19 2.58 39.96
N ARG A 680 -6.92 2.55 41.27
CA ARG A 680 -6.62 1.32 42.02
C ARG A 680 -7.73 0.27 41.94
N GLN A 681 -8.99 0.70 41.97
CA GLN A 681 -10.14 -0.23 41.92
C GLN A 681 -10.30 -0.87 40.53
N GLN A 682 -9.92 -0.13 39.49
CA GLN A 682 -9.96 -0.56 38.10
C GLN A 682 -8.63 -1.19 37.65
N ASN A 683 -7.58 -1.23 38.48
CA ASN A 683 -6.27 -1.73 38.08
C ASN A 683 -5.77 -1.09 36.76
N LEU A 684 -6.06 0.20 36.57
CA LEU A 684 -5.63 1.00 35.43
C LEU A 684 -4.60 2.03 35.89
N LEU A 685 -3.56 2.22 35.08
CA LEU A 685 -2.56 3.26 35.27
C LEU A 685 -2.44 4.09 34.00
N PHE A 686 -2.76 5.38 34.10
CA PHE A 686 -2.56 6.33 33.00
C PHE A 686 -1.30 7.15 33.21
N LEU A 687 -0.57 7.39 32.12
CA LEU A 687 0.54 8.33 32.06
C LEU A 687 0.18 9.46 31.08
N GLY A 688 -0.09 10.65 31.61
CA GLY A 688 -0.31 11.85 30.82
C GLY A 688 1.01 12.56 30.51
N LEU A 689 1.25 12.88 29.23
CA LEU A 689 2.46 13.52 28.72
C LEU A 689 2.12 14.80 27.94
N ASN A 690 2.89 15.87 28.18
CA ASN A 690 2.79 17.10 27.39
C ASN A 690 3.52 16.96 26.05
N SER A 691 2.77 16.86 24.96
CA SER A 691 3.33 16.83 23.60
C SER A 691 3.58 18.21 22.97
N ALA A 692 3.08 19.28 23.60
CA ALA A 692 3.14 20.66 23.11
C ALA A 692 4.25 21.49 23.78
N TRP A 693 5.11 20.86 24.59
CA TRP A 693 6.04 21.57 25.48
C TRP A 693 7.14 22.37 24.76
N GLN A 694 7.41 22.11 23.47
CA GLN A 694 8.33 22.91 22.65
C GLN A 694 7.63 23.79 21.60
N LEU A 695 6.30 23.76 21.55
CA LEU A 695 5.52 24.56 20.61
C LEU A 695 5.39 26.02 21.04
N ASP A 696 5.48 26.91 20.05
CA ASP A 696 5.20 28.33 20.19
C ASP A 696 4.89 29.01 18.84
N HIS A 697 4.69 30.33 18.89
CA HIS A 697 4.38 31.21 17.76
C HIS A 697 5.33 31.20 16.56
N HIS A 698 6.55 30.69 16.72
CA HIS A 698 7.55 30.58 15.67
C HIS A 698 7.84 29.10 15.36
N TYR A 699 7.99 28.28 16.39
CA TYR A 699 8.22 26.85 16.27
C TYR A 699 6.92 26.05 16.37
N THR A 700 6.07 26.18 15.35
CA THR A 700 4.72 25.57 15.31
C THR A 700 4.72 24.06 15.07
N SER A 701 5.85 23.48 14.62
CA SER A 701 5.98 22.06 14.23
C SER A 701 6.86 21.24 15.18
N ARG A 702 7.25 21.79 16.33
CA ARG A 702 8.09 21.10 17.34
C ARG A 702 7.27 20.29 18.35
N ALA A 703 6.30 19.51 17.89
CA ALA A 703 5.61 18.57 18.77
C ALA A 703 6.59 17.46 19.21
N SER A 704 6.69 17.19 20.51
CA SER A 704 7.62 16.18 21.05
C SER A 704 7.28 15.81 22.49
N ILE A 705 7.88 14.74 23.01
CA ILE A 705 7.76 14.34 24.43
C ILE A 705 9.05 14.70 25.17
N ASN A 706 8.92 15.32 26.34
CA ASN A 706 10.08 15.60 27.19
C ASN A 706 10.63 14.29 27.78
N MET A 707 11.83 13.88 27.36
CA MET A 707 12.42 12.61 27.78
C MET A 707 12.77 12.53 29.27
N ASN A 708 13.04 13.66 29.93
CA ASN A 708 13.27 13.67 31.37
C ASN A 708 11.97 13.42 32.13
N ALA A 709 10.85 13.99 31.70
CA ALA A 709 9.53 13.71 32.26
C ALA A 709 9.15 12.23 32.13
N LEU A 710 9.33 11.67 30.93
CA LEU A 710 9.11 10.25 30.70
C LEU A 710 10.01 9.38 31.59
N SER A 711 11.30 9.68 31.66
CA SER A 711 12.26 8.92 32.46
C SER A 711 11.92 8.92 33.96
N LYS A 712 11.50 10.07 34.50
CA LYS A 712 11.02 10.18 35.88
C LYS A 712 9.77 9.34 36.11
N ALA A 713 8.77 9.45 35.23
CA ALA A 713 7.54 8.67 35.32
C ALA A 713 7.81 7.15 35.25
N LEU A 714 8.59 6.69 34.28
CA LEU A 714 8.98 5.28 34.15
C LEU A 714 9.79 4.79 35.36
N THR A 715 10.59 5.66 35.96
CA THR A 715 11.32 5.35 37.19
C THR A 715 10.39 5.18 38.38
N GLU A 716 9.36 6.01 38.50
CA GLU A 716 8.32 5.85 39.51
C GLU A 716 7.53 4.56 39.28
N ILE A 717 7.11 4.28 38.04
CA ILE A 717 6.41 3.04 37.65
C ILE A 717 7.19 1.80 38.12
N ARG A 718 8.48 1.75 37.79
CA ARG A 718 9.36 0.62 38.12
C ARG A 718 9.62 0.46 39.62
N ARG A 719 9.56 1.53 40.40
CA ARG A 719 9.89 1.52 41.85
C ARG A 719 8.67 1.29 42.74
N ASN A 720 7.46 1.41 42.20
CA ASN A 720 6.23 1.29 42.97
C ASN A 720 5.51 -0.03 42.60
N PRO A 721 5.47 -1.01 43.52
CA PRO A 721 4.88 -2.33 43.25
C PRO A 721 3.36 -2.27 43.01
N ASP A 722 2.67 -1.21 43.48
CA ASP A 722 1.23 -1.05 43.24
C ASP A 722 0.90 -0.94 41.73
N TYR A 723 1.89 -0.62 40.87
CA TYR A 723 1.71 -0.43 39.43
C TYR A 723 2.06 -1.66 38.57
N GLU A 724 2.65 -2.70 39.17
CA GLU A 724 3.17 -3.85 38.44
C GLU A 724 2.07 -4.54 37.62
N ASN A 725 0.94 -4.83 38.28
CA ASN A 725 -0.19 -5.55 37.70
C ASN A 725 -1.20 -4.65 36.97
N CYS A 726 -0.99 -3.33 36.93
CA CYS A 726 -1.91 -2.42 36.24
C CYS A 726 -1.79 -2.56 34.72
N LEU A 727 -2.93 -2.42 34.03
CA LEU A 727 -2.95 -2.12 32.60
C LEU A 727 -2.48 -0.67 32.42
N LYS A 728 -1.35 -0.50 31.74
CA LYS A 728 -0.65 0.78 31.59
C LYS A 728 -1.00 1.42 30.25
N ILE A 729 -1.46 2.67 30.31
CA ILE A 729 -2.00 3.43 29.18
C ILE A 729 -1.34 4.80 29.14
N ALA A 730 -0.75 5.19 28.00
CA ALA A 730 -0.16 6.51 27.84
C ALA A 730 -1.14 7.46 27.12
N VAL A 731 -1.10 8.76 27.44
CA VAL A 731 -1.99 9.77 26.86
C VAL A 731 -1.19 11.03 26.53
N TRP A 732 -1.33 11.54 25.30
CA TRP A 732 -0.80 12.83 24.86
C TRP A 732 -1.70 13.41 23.75
N HIS A 733 -1.33 14.53 23.12
CA HIS A 733 -2.19 15.18 22.11
C HIS A 733 -1.74 14.91 20.66
N HIS A 734 -0.52 15.29 20.29
CA HIS A 734 -0.06 15.26 18.91
C HIS A 734 0.19 13.84 18.38
N PRO A 735 -0.05 13.56 17.09
CA PRO A 735 0.09 12.22 16.55
C PRO A 735 1.57 11.84 16.38
N VAL A 736 1.87 10.54 16.42
CA VAL A 736 3.21 10.04 16.05
C VAL A 736 3.32 9.80 14.55
N VAL A 737 2.19 9.63 13.87
CA VAL A 737 2.10 9.45 12.42
C VAL A 737 1.06 10.44 11.86
N SER A 738 1.54 11.44 11.12
CA SER A 738 0.71 12.43 10.40
C SER A 738 1.30 12.72 9.03
N THR A 739 0.45 13.16 8.11
CA THR A 739 0.81 13.70 6.79
C THR A 739 1.16 15.19 6.84
N HIS A 740 1.01 15.84 8.00
CA HIS A 740 1.33 17.25 8.23
C HIS A 740 2.52 17.39 9.20
N ASP A 741 3.06 18.61 9.30
CA ASP A 741 4.21 18.95 10.16
C ASP A 741 3.86 19.03 11.67
N ASP A 742 2.68 18.55 12.05
CA ASP A 742 2.12 18.56 13.40
C ASP A 742 2.44 17.29 14.21
N LYS A 743 3.14 16.32 13.62
CA LYS A 743 3.52 15.08 14.28
C LYS A 743 4.66 15.25 15.28
N ILE A 744 4.69 14.34 16.25
CA ILE A 744 5.85 14.15 17.11
C ILE A 744 7.05 13.71 16.25
N THR A 745 8.12 14.49 16.26
CA THR A 745 9.28 14.28 15.38
C THR A 745 10.19 13.12 15.80
N ASP A 746 10.24 12.84 17.10
CA ASP A 746 11.03 11.75 17.69
C ASP A 746 10.09 10.71 18.29
N SER A 747 9.99 9.53 17.65
CA SER A 747 9.15 8.42 18.11
C SER A 747 9.87 7.45 19.05
N ALA A 748 11.16 7.65 19.36
CA ALA A 748 11.96 6.72 20.18
C ALA A 748 11.44 6.58 21.62
N PHE A 749 10.61 7.51 22.10
CA PHE A 749 9.96 7.39 23.40
C PHE A 749 8.95 6.23 23.46
N LEU A 750 8.38 5.80 22.33
CA LEU A 750 7.48 4.64 22.25
C LEU A 750 8.20 3.34 22.64
N ASP A 751 9.49 3.23 22.33
CA ASP A 751 10.32 2.10 22.74
C ASP A 751 10.37 1.97 24.26
N GLN A 752 10.57 3.10 24.95
CA GLN A 752 10.63 3.10 26.41
C GLN A 752 9.28 2.75 27.05
N LEU A 753 8.18 3.20 26.45
CA LEU A 753 6.83 2.82 26.88
C LEU A 753 6.57 1.32 26.69
N ALA A 754 6.91 0.76 25.53
CA ALA A 754 6.76 -0.67 25.27
C ALA A 754 7.62 -1.51 26.24
N VAL A 755 8.88 -1.11 26.46
CA VAL A 755 9.78 -1.77 27.42
C VAL A 755 9.23 -1.71 28.85
N ALA A 756 8.57 -0.60 29.22
CA ALA A 756 7.94 -0.43 30.53
C ALA A 756 6.57 -1.12 30.68
N GLY A 757 6.14 -1.89 29.67
CA GLY A 757 4.91 -2.68 29.73
C GLY A 757 3.63 -1.87 29.50
N PHE A 758 3.72 -0.73 28.82
CA PHE A 758 2.52 -0.06 28.30
C PHE A 758 1.91 -0.87 27.17
N ARG A 759 0.57 -0.97 27.17
CA ARG A 759 -0.20 -1.74 26.19
C ARG A 759 -0.91 -0.84 25.19
N LEU A 760 -1.34 0.34 25.62
CA LEU A 760 -2.14 1.28 24.83
C LEU A 760 -1.53 2.67 24.90
N PHE A 761 -1.73 3.45 23.85
CA PHE A 761 -1.65 4.90 23.94
C PHE A 761 -2.79 5.61 23.23
N LEU A 762 -3.20 6.74 23.80
CA LEU A 762 -4.30 7.55 23.31
C LEU A 762 -3.79 8.93 22.92
N HIS A 763 -4.27 9.45 21.80
CA HIS A 763 -4.01 10.82 21.41
C HIS A 763 -5.15 11.46 20.60
N GLY A 764 -4.99 12.75 20.30
CA GLY A 764 -5.91 13.61 19.57
C GLY A 764 -5.33 14.15 18.26
N HIS A 765 -5.74 15.37 17.90
CA HIS A 765 -5.17 16.23 16.83
C HIS A 765 -5.42 15.77 15.39
N ILE A 766 -5.51 14.46 15.15
CA ILE A 766 -6.01 13.94 13.87
C ILE A 766 -7.55 14.03 13.92
N HIS A 767 -8.15 14.85 13.07
CA HIS A 767 -9.61 15.07 13.02
C HIS A 767 -10.43 13.85 12.57
N LYS A 768 -9.87 12.63 12.67
CA LYS A 768 -10.49 11.36 12.30
C LYS A 768 -10.01 10.25 13.24
N ALA A 769 -10.94 9.50 13.81
CA ALA A 769 -10.63 8.27 14.56
C ALA A 769 -9.82 7.27 13.70
N LYS A 770 -8.70 6.80 14.25
CA LYS A 770 -7.76 5.85 13.63
C LYS A 770 -7.22 4.88 14.68
N THR A 771 -6.89 3.67 14.23
CA THR A 771 -6.18 2.65 15.02
C THR A 771 -4.96 2.16 14.24
N SER A 772 -3.85 1.92 14.92
CA SER A 772 -2.63 1.32 14.37
C SER A 772 -1.84 0.60 15.47
N ASN A 773 -0.89 -0.27 15.08
CA ASN A 773 -0.13 -1.08 16.04
C ASN A 773 1.36 -0.75 15.93
N TYR A 774 1.97 -0.35 17.04
CA TYR A 774 3.41 -0.21 17.19
C TYR A 774 3.99 -1.48 17.80
N ARG A 775 4.98 -2.11 17.14
CA ARG A 775 5.63 -3.34 17.60
C ARG A 775 7.09 -3.05 17.96
N TYR A 776 7.46 -3.28 19.21
CA TYR A 776 8.81 -3.01 19.72
C TYR A 776 9.76 -4.19 19.48
N ASP A 777 9.37 -5.40 19.88
CA ASP A 777 10.11 -6.63 19.59
C ASP A 777 9.15 -7.75 19.16
N MET A 778 9.72 -8.81 18.58
CA MET A 778 8.99 -10.03 18.25
C MET A 778 9.57 -11.18 19.08
N SER A 779 8.74 -11.85 19.86
CA SER A 779 9.09 -13.12 20.49
C SER A 779 8.83 -14.28 19.52
N GLN A 780 9.45 -15.44 19.77
CA GLN A 780 9.26 -16.65 18.96
C GLN A 780 7.80 -17.13 18.93
N ASP A 781 6.99 -16.72 19.93
CA ASP A 781 5.57 -17.05 20.07
C ASP A 781 4.62 -15.94 19.58
N GLY A 782 5.14 -14.83 19.02
CA GLY A 782 4.35 -13.71 18.49
C GLY A 782 3.80 -12.72 19.54
N ASP A 783 4.09 -12.96 20.83
CA ASP A 783 3.70 -12.11 21.96
C ASP A 783 4.82 -11.13 22.37
N GLY A 784 5.42 -10.47 21.37
CA GLY A 784 6.39 -9.42 21.62
C GLY A 784 5.73 -8.15 22.17
N ARG A 785 6.52 -7.27 22.79
CA ARG A 785 6.03 -6.01 23.36
C ARG A 785 5.44 -5.13 22.27
N LYS A 786 4.17 -4.75 22.43
CA LYS A 786 3.40 -3.96 21.47
C LYS A 786 2.55 -2.89 22.14
N LEU A 787 2.30 -1.82 21.41
CA LEU A 787 1.47 -0.69 21.78
C LEU A 787 0.37 -0.51 20.73
N ASP A 788 -0.91 -0.58 21.14
CA ASP A 788 -2.03 -0.24 20.25
C ASP A 788 -2.40 1.24 20.42
N GLN A 789 -2.52 1.93 19.29
CA GLN A 789 -2.89 3.34 19.19
C GLN A 789 -4.41 3.50 19.13
N ILE A 790 -4.96 4.43 19.92
CA ILE A 790 -6.36 4.83 19.86
C ILE A 790 -6.43 6.35 19.70
N CYS A 791 -6.90 6.83 18.55
CA CYS A 791 -7.10 8.25 18.28
C CYS A 791 -8.56 8.64 18.50
N ALA A 792 -8.81 9.67 19.31
CA ALA A 792 -10.10 10.36 19.27
C ALA A 792 -10.08 11.34 18.10
N GLY A 793 -11.15 11.36 17.31
CA GLY A 793 -11.39 12.46 16.37
C GLY A 793 -11.79 13.72 17.13
N THR A 794 -12.28 14.71 16.38
CA THR A 794 -12.55 16.04 16.95
C THR A 794 -13.91 16.12 17.62
N PHE A 795 -13.99 16.50 18.90
CA PHE A 795 -15.28 16.64 19.60
C PHE A 795 -16.03 17.92 19.21
N GLY A 796 -15.34 19.05 19.13
CA GLY A 796 -16.00 20.37 19.01
C GLY A 796 -15.30 21.43 18.17
N ALA A 797 -14.20 21.14 17.46
CA ALA A 797 -13.50 22.16 16.66
C ALA A 797 -14.40 22.84 15.60
N PRO A 798 -14.12 24.11 15.25
CA PRO A 798 -14.85 24.84 14.21
C PRO A 798 -14.83 24.15 12.84
N THR A 799 -15.87 24.38 12.04
CA THR A 799 -16.04 23.78 10.70
C THR A 799 -14.91 24.11 9.71
N GLN A 800 -14.18 25.20 9.92
CA GLN A 800 -13.03 25.59 9.08
C GLN A 800 -11.77 24.77 9.37
N GLU A 801 -11.67 24.20 10.58
CA GLU A 801 -10.58 23.30 10.97
C GLU A 801 -10.91 21.85 10.60
N LEU A 802 -12.18 21.51 10.36
CA LEU A 802 -12.59 20.24 9.76
C LEU A 802 -12.13 20.15 8.29
N PHE A 803 -10.91 19.66 8.05
CA PHE A 803 -10.49 19.23 6.72
C PHE A 803 -11.46 18.16 6.21
N THR A 804 -12.13 18.41 5.07
CA THR A 804 -12.94 17.44 4.32
C THR A 804 -14.08 16.76 5.10
N ALA A 805 -15.28 17.35 5.17
CA ALA A 805 -16.57 16.69 5.49
C ALA A 805 -16.58 15.64 6.66
N THR A 806 -15.66 15.74 7.61
CA THR A 806 -15.48 14.73 8.67
C THR A 806 -16.35 15.14 9.86
N PRO A 807 -17.22 14.25 10.36
CA PRO A 807 -18.12 14.59 11.46
C PRO A 807 -17.33 14.75 12.76
N TRP A 808 -17.91 15.46 13.73
CA TRP A 808 -17.35 15.47 15.09
C TRP A 808 -17.48 14.07 15.69
N GLN A 809 -16.49 13.66 16.52
CA GLN A 809 -16.33 12.30 17.00
C GLN A 809 -15.97 12.23 18.48
N TYR A 810 -16.33 11.11 19.13
CA TYR A 810 -15.76 10.71 20.42
C TYR A 810 -15.66 9.18 20.53
N ASN A 811 -14.85 8.69 21.49
CA ASN A 811 -14.66 7.27 21.74
C ASN A 811 -15.21 6.85 23.11
N LEU A 812 -15.90 5.71 23.17
CA LEU A 812 -16.21 5.01 24.41
C LEU A 812 -15.42 3.70 24.49
N LEU A 813 -14.58 3.57 25.50
CA LEU A 813 -13.69 2.44 25.74
C LEU A 813 -14.34 1.50 26.77
N GLN A 814 -14.62 0.27 26.37
CA GLN A 814 -15.22 -0.74 27.22
C GLN A 814 -14.19 -1.83 27.51
N PHE A 815 -13.67 -1.83 28.75
CA PHE A 815 -12.69 -2.82 29.20
C PHE A 815 -13.38 -4.05 29.80
N GLU A 816 -12.96 -5.21 29.33
CA GLU A 816 -13.23 -6.55 29.85
C GLU A 816 -11.89 -7.19 30.27
N THR A 817 -11.92 -8.36 30.91
CA THR A 817 -10.74 -8.99 31.52
C THR A 817 -9.51 -9.08 30.59
N ASN A 818 -9.71 -9.50 29.32
CA ASN A 818 -8.62 -9.68 28.33
C ASN A 818 -8.91 -8.93 27.01
N LYS A 819 -9.84 -7.97 27.02
CA LYS A 819 -10.32 -7.34 25.79
C LYS A 819 -10.75 -5.90 26.04
N LEU A 820 -10.35 -5.00 25.16
CA LEU A 820 -10.87 -3.65 25.05
C LEU A 820 -11.76 -3.57 23.81
N THR A 821 -13.00 -3.13 23.97
CA THR A 821 -13.85 -2.73 22.83
C THR A 821 -13.83 -1.21 22.74
N VAL A 822 -13.41 -0.68 21.60
CA VAL A 822 -13.46 0.75 21.30
C VAL A 822 -14.70 1.02 20.46
N ARG A 823 -15.62 1.85 20.94
CA ARG A 823 -16.79 2.32 20.18
C ARG A 823 -16.59 3.77 19.74
N THR A 824 -16.79 4.04 18.46
CA THR A 824 -16.73 5.39 17.88
C THR A 824 -18.14 5.95 17.68
N ARG A 825 -18.34 7.19 18.09
CA ARG A 825 -19.60 7.94 17.95
C ARG A 825 -19.35 9.19 17.13
N ARG A 826 -20.35 9.63 16.39
CA ARG A 826 -20.26 10.84 15.57
C ARG A 826 -21.47 11.75 15.67
N ARG A 827 -21.31 13.04 15.38
CA ARG A 827 -22.41 13.96 15.05
C ARG A 827 -22.09 14.70 13.76
N SER A 828 -23.05 14.76 12.85
CA SER A 828 -22.87 15.37 11.52
C SER A 828 -23.19 16.87 11.48
N GLU A 829 -23.96 17.35 12.46
CA GLU A 829 -24.33 18.75 12.63
C GLU A 829 -23.94 19.21 14.04
N GLU A 830 -23.48 20.46 14.20
CA GLU A 830 -22.98 21.01 15.47
C GLU A 830 -24.01 20.86 16.60
N ASN A 831 -25.29 21.05 16.27
CA ASN A 831 -26.42 20.97 17.19
C ASN A 831 -27.22 19.65 17.07
N GLY A 832 -26.73 18.70 16.27
CA GLY A 832 -27.37 17.41 16.04
C GLY A 832 -27.17 16.41 17.19
N ALA A 833 -27.85 15.28 17.12
CA ALA A 833 -27.65 14.16 18.04
C ALA A 833 -26.38 13.37 17.67
N TRP A 834 -25.78 12.73 18.66
CA TRP A 834 -24.74 11.73 18.43
C TRP A 834 -25.36 10.43 17.92
N GLU A 835 -24.64 9.74 17.05
CA GLU A 835 -25.03 8.46 16.47
C GLU A 835 -23.81 7.53 16.32
N ALA A 836 -24.08 6.28 15.96
CA ALA A 836 -23.05 5.26 15.72
C ALA A 836 -22.16 5.64 14.53
N ASP A 837 -20.85 5.73 14.73
CA ASP A 837 -19.92 6.00 13.64
C ASP A 837 -19.42 4.70 13.01
N SER A 838 -20.23 4.13 12.12
CA SER A 838 -19.99 2.83 11.49
C SER A 838 -18.92 2.85 10.40
N ILE A 839 -17.69 3.20 10.77
CA ILE A 839 -16.53 3.30 9.86
C ILE A 839 -15.62 2.05 9.89
N TRP A 840 -15.78 1.18 10.89
CA TRP A 840 -14.91 0.02 11.09
C TRP A 840 -15.38 -1.16 10.25
N ARG A 841 -14.68 -1.39 9.14
CA ARG A 841 -14.95 -2.51 8.23
C ARG A 841 -14.71 -3.85 8.94
N GLN A 842 -15.67 -4.77 8.83
CA GLN A 842 -15.62 -6.10 9.47
C GLN A 842 -15.19 -7.22 8.50
N GLY A 843 -14.61 -6.85 7.36
CA GLY A 843 -14.28 -7.77 6.27
C GLY A 843 -15.13 -7.51 5.02
N ALA A 844 -14.87 -8.25 3.95
CA ALA A 844 -15.57 -8.07 2.68
C ALA A 844 -17.06 -8.43 2.80
N GLY A 845 -17.94 -7.61 2.22
CA GLY A 845 -19.40 -7.82 2.22
C GLY A 845 -20.10 -7.57 3.56
N GLN A 846 -19.37 -7.41 4.65
CA GLN A 846 -19.95 -7.09 5.94
C GLN A 846 -20.15 -5.58 6.09
N SER A 847 -21.31 -5.19 6.61
CA SER A 847 -21.56 -3.82 7.01
C SER A 847 -20.49 -3.35 7.98
N SER A 848 -20.02 -2.11 7.78
CA SER A 848 -19.16 -1.49 8.77
C SER A 848 -19.93 -1.31 10.07
N VAL A 849 -19.22 -1.41 11.19
CA VAL A 849 -19.78 -1.25 12.53
C VAL A 849 -19.09 -0.10 13.25
N ASP A 850 -19.67 0.35 14.35
CA ASP A 850 -19.19 1.47 15.16
C ASP A 850 -18.13 1.08 16.19
N ARG A 851 -17.56 -0.12 16.07
CA ARG A 851 -16.62 -0.65 17.07
C ARG A 851 -15.55 -1.57 16.51
N TYR A 852 -14.47 -1.68 17.23
CA TYR A 852 -13.44 -2.70 17.05
C TYR A 852 -12.90 -3.17 18.41
N THR A 853 -12.16 -4.28 18.41
CA THR A 853 -11.65 -4.89 19.65
C THR A 853 -10.14 -5.05 19.63
N ILE A 854 -9.51 -4.79 20.77
CA ILE A 854 -8.08 -4.99 21.04
C ILE A 854 -7.97 -6.05 22.14
N GLU A 855 -7.10 -7.05 21.93
CA GLU A 855 -6.75 -8.04 22.96
C GLU A 855 -5.75 -7.42 23.95
N LEU A 856 -6.02 -7.52 25.26
CA LEU A 856 -5.28 -6.83 26.33
C LEU A 856 -4.24 -7.71 27.00
#